data_AF-A0A3A8M9J0-F1
#
_entry.id   AF-A0A3A8M9J0-F1
#
_cell.length_a   1.000
_cell.length_b   1.000
_cell.length_c   1.000
_cell.angle_alpha   90.00
_cell.angle_beta   90.00
_cell.angle_gamma   90.00
#
_symmetry.space_group_name_H-M   'P 1'
#
loop_
_entity.id
_entity.type
_entity.pdbx_description
1 polymer ?
#
loop_
_entity_poly.entity_id
_entity_poly.type
_entity_poly.pdbx_seq_one_letter_code
_entity_poly.pdbx_strand_id
1 'polypeptide(L)'
;MRRLLLLLPLFALAGCKDPQDGVRVIVNSTGFTPRCIKVTAEDDATNETLSTSLAGKSSVVVGIVLPEKWGKQITIRAEAFEQDFEEGKACEADRRINNADAAPSQQVAVTPGAAKDDKTQVITLDMSATDADGDGYVTKDTGGSDCNDIQGQGEGINPGATELCTTGDRNCNGVQGPVELEVGKSCPGQNNCKGVYQCNTSTTSATRTCEVPPEFLYWRDQDKDKHGAAGVPATAFCPENPLPAEGGYVSISEKQDDCDDTEGTVFLGAPDICDDLDNDCDGIEDNNFTNIGMTCPDPVSQCNNGSFQCNPADGGVLCQPPADAGVWYPDEDDDKHGRTDAGVVSCPQPDAGYIRDAGDCDDGNPFIYTAAAELCDVQDNNCNSVVDDGALCPQGGPTWANQAVYDAGTDLFDVSLYGDGGVWIVGSNSGRAVKTPSAKSFALLTSDCTNGSTQQTLYSVWAHPQTGTAYIGRDQGALVIQNNGDIACTPSVGLSGPVKDLDTRGLTGFAGANLRIFGVGYEGGKGATFEWDGGTANVPTQDYTGAPFQRVHGLSPEVLFAVGKNSTGRGVIYRWDTGTSTFKPASGVPDVPPLRGIHVVNAKLAFAAGNDRTLLRWDGSTWTQVMGLPPAAPSDPPAPEHYTGVLTFGANSIYVITESGSIYRYDGKVWTLGTRITSLYGIAGTSPEDIWVVGRFGNVFHYPAWPQ
;
A
#
# COMPACT_ATOMS: atom_id res chain seq x y z
N MET A 1 94.65 11.11 -41.46
CA MET A 1 93.86 10.00 -42.04
C MET A 1 94.83 8.93 -42.51
N ARG A 2 95.16 7.97 -41.66
CA ARG A 2 96.04 6.84 -41.99
C ARG A 2 95.17 5.76 -42.64
N ARG A 3 95.34 5.53 -43.95
CA ARG A 3 94.56 4.55 -44.72
C ARG A 3 95.22 3.17 -44.57
N LEU A 4 94.46 2.20 -44.06
CA LEU A 4 94.70 0.79 -44.32
C LEU A 4 94.28 0.55 -45.79
N LEU A 5 95.19 0.13 -46.66
CA LEU A 5 94.88 -0.07 -48.08
C LEU A 5 94.11 -1.37 -48.29
N LEU A 6 92.92 -1.27 -48.89
CA LEU A 6 92.13 -2.39 -49.38
C LEU A 6 92.52 -2.74 -50.85
N LEU A 7 92.91 -4.01 -51.04
CA LEU A 7 92.83 -4.88 -52.24
C LEU A 7 93.75 -4.68 -53.48
N LEU A 8 94.03 -5.86 -54.09
CA LEU A 8 94.44 -6.19 -55.49
C LEU A 8 95.96 -6.37 -55.81
N PRO A 9 96.31 -7.20 -56.82
CA PRO A 9 97.58 -7.89 -56.95
C PRO A 9 98.71 -6.92 -57.28
N LEU A 10 99.90 -7.29 -56.80
CA LEU A 10 101.22 -6.81 -57.19
C LEU A 10 101.22 -5.89 -58.43
N PHE A 11 101.25 -4.56 -58.26
CA PHE A 11 101.90 -3.66 -59.23
C PHE A 11 102.29 -2.31 -58.59
N ALA A 12 103.60 -2.07 -58.63
CA ALA A 12 104.34 -0.80 -58.68
C ALA A 12 103.64 0.49 -58.18
N LEU A 13 103.96 0.91 -56.95
CA LEU A 13 103.91 2.31 -56.53
C LEU A 13 105.34 2.88 -56.51
N ALA A 14 105.73 3.53 -57.60
CA ALA A 14 106.91 4.37 -57.64
C ALA A 14 106.67 5.61 -56.76
N GLY A 15 107.41 5.74 -55.65
CA GLY A 15 107.48 7.00 -54.90
C GLY A 15 107.63 6.94 -53.37
N CYS A 16 107.48 5.78 -52.71
CA CYS A 16 107.71 5.70 -51.26
C CYS A 16 109.20 5.45 -50.95
N LYS A 17 109.82 6.34 -50.16
CA LYS A 17 111.13 6.16 -49.55
C LYS A 17 110.99 5.31 -48.28
N ASP A 18 111.71 4.19 -48.26
CA ASP A 18 112.01 3.27 -47.14
C ASP A 18 110.92 2.27 -46.65
N PRO A 19 111.35 1.08 -46.19
CA PRO A 19 110.60 -0.17 -46.29
C PRO A 19 109.46 -0.27 -45.28
N GLN A 20 108.26 -0.65 -45.74
CA GLN A 20 107.11 -0.81 -44.86
C GLN A 20 107.08 -2.20 -44.24
N ASP A 21 107.18 -2.24 -42.91
CA ASP A 21 106.96 -3.45 -42.12
C ASP A 21 105.46 -3.74 -42.12
N GLY A 22 105.09 -4.93 -42.58
CA GLY A 22 103.69 -5.27 -42.73
C GLY A 22 103.45 -6.77 -42.77
N VAL A 23 102.21 -7.13 -42.44
CA VAL A 23 101.73 -8.51 -42.37
C VAL A 23 100.52 -8.63 -43.28
N ARG A 24 100.47 -9.73 -44.05
CA ARG A 24 99.28 -10.10 -44.82
C ARG A 24 98.43 -11.04 -43.96
N VAL A 25 97.24 -10.59 -43.59
CA VAL A 25 96.30 -11.37 -42.78
C VAL A 25 95.24 -11.96 -43.69
N ILE A 26 95.05 -13.27 -43.61
CA ILE A 26 93.96 -14.00 -44.24
C ILE A 26 93.00 -14.38 -43.12
N VAL A 27 91.75 -13.98 -43.24
CA VAL A 27 90.70 -14.38 -42.31
C VAL A 27 89.76 -15.32 -43.04
N ASN A 28 89.62 -16.56 -42.57
CA ASN A 28 88.69 -17.53 -43.14
C ASN A 28 87.52 -17.76 -42.18
N SER A 29 86.31 -17.84 -42.71
CA SER A 29 85.10 -18.16 -41.95
C SER A 29 84.60 -19.54 -42.33
N THR A 30 84.40 -20.41 -41.34
CA THR A 30 83.89 -21.78 -41.52
C THR A 30 82.59 -21.96 -40.75
N GLY A 31 81.60 -22.61 -41.36
CA GLY A 31 80.31 -22.90 -40.74
C GLY A 31 79.28 -21.76 -40.77
N PHE A 32 79.69 -20.55 -41.19
CA PHE A 32 78.81 -19.40 -41.40
C PHE A 32 79.47 -18.40 -42.37
N THR A 33 78.69 -17.44 -42.87
CA THR A 33 79.23 -16.28 -43.61
C THR A 33 78.95 -15.00 -42.82
N PRO A 34 79.95 -14.35 -42.20
CA PRO A 34 79.73 -13.08 -41.52
C PRO A 34 79.21 -12.04 -42.50
N ARG A 35 78.40 -11.10 -42.02
CA ARG A 35 77.91 -9.97 -42.83
C ARG A 35 78.85 -8.77 -42.72
N CYS A 36 79.50 -8.60 -41.57
CA CYS A 36 80.58 -7.63 -41.36
C CYS A 36 81.75 -8.30 -40.61
N ILE A 37 82.99 -8.04 -41.04
CA ILE A 37 84.22 -8.48 -40.35
C ILE A 37 85.00 -7.23 -39.92
N LYS A 38 85.42 -7.18 -38.67
CA LYS A 38 86.36 -6.17 -38.15
C LYS A 38 87.72 -6.82 -37.90
N VAL A 39 88.77 -6.28 -38.52
CA VAL A 39 90.15 -6.69 -38.25
C VAL A 39 90.86 -5.57 -37.52
N THR A 40 91.43 -5.88 -36.36
CA THR A 40 92.12 -4.95 -35.48
C THR A 40 93.55 -5.44 -35.26
N ALA A 41 94.54 -4.60 -35.52
CA ALA A 41 95.90 -4.78 -35.02
C ALA A 41 96.11 -3.89 -33.80
N GLU A 42 96.85 -4.40 -32.83
CA GLU A 42 97.21 -3.74 -31.58
C GLU A 42 98.73 -3.84 -31.38
N ASP A 43 99.37 -2.72 -31.04
CA ASP A 43 100.78 -2.71 -30.64
C ASP A 43 100.93 -3.20 -29.20
N ASP A 44 101.61 -4.33 -28.98
CA ASP A 44 101.69 -4.95 -27.65
C ASP A 44 102.45 -4.10 -26.62
N ALA A 45 103.23 -3.12 -27.09
CA ALA A 45 103.98 -2.20 -26.22
C ALA A 45 103.14 -0.99 -25.75
N THR A 46 102.23 -0.48 -26.58
CA THR A 46 101.49 0.76 -26.31
C THR A 46 99.97 0.59 -26.20
N ASN A 47 99.44 -0.57 -26.60
CA ASN A 47 98.02 -0.87 -26.79
C ASN A 47 97.32 0.09 -27.78
N GLU A 48 98.07 0.82 -28.62
CA GLU A 48 97.48 1.57 -29.73
C GLU A 48 96.90 0.59 -30.75
N THR A 49 95.71 0.88 -31.28
CA THR A 49 95.02 0.00 -32.24
C THR A 49 94.80 0.65 -33.60
N LEU A 50 94.76 -0.19 -34.63
CA LEU A 50 94.36 0.12 -35.99
C LEU A 50 93.32 -0.90 -36.42
N SER A 51 92.11 -0.46 -36.73
CA SER A 51 91.04 -1.35 -37.16
C SER A 51 90.46 -0.96 -38.52
N THR A 52 90.03 -1.95 -39.29
CA THR A 52 89.16 -1.77 -40.45
C THR A 52 87.96 -2.69 -40.35
N SER A 53 86.83 -2.25 -40.92
CA SER A 53 85.68 -3.08 -41.16
C SER A 53 85.56 -3.37 -42.66
N LEU A 54 85.08 -4.56 -42.99
CA LEU A 54 84.91 -5.01 -44.36
C LEU A 54 83.68 -5.91 -44.48
N ALA A 55 83.13 -5.98 -45.69
CA ALA A 55 82.08 -6.94 -46.02
C ALA A 55 82.56 -8.35 -45.70
N GLY A 56 81.75 -9.11 -44.96
CA GLY A 56 82.11 -10.48 -44.64
C GLY A 56 81.99 -11.38 -45.87
N LYS A 57 82.97 -12.27 -46.00
CA LYS A 57 83.07 -13.33 -47.03
C LYS A 57 83.75 -14.53 -46.38
N SER A 58 83.60 -15.71 -46.97
CA SER A 58 84.21 -16.95 -46.48
C SER A 58 85.74 -16.86 -46.37
N SER A 59 86.38 -15.99 -47.14
CA SER A 59 87.80 -15.65 -46.98
C SER A 59 88.05 -14.20 -47.39
N VAL A 60 88.72 -13.45 -46.53
CA VAL A 60 89.07 -12.04 -46.74
C VAL A 60 90.54 -11.82 -46.44
N VAL A 61 91.16 -10.89 -47.16
CA VAL A 61 92.59 -10.60 -47.03
C VAL A 61 92.77 -9.13 -46.66
N VAL A 62 93.47 -8.89 -45.55
CA VAL A 62 93.78 -7.54 -45.04
C VAL A 62 95.29 -7.38 -44.96
N GLY A 63 95.81 -6.34 -45.60
CA GLY A 63 97.20 -5.93 -45.45
C GLY A 63 97.34 -4.96 -44.28
N ILE A 64 98.19 -5.29 -43.32
CA ILE A 64 98.47 -4.43 -42.16
C ILE A 64 99.84 -3.82 -42.36
N VAL A 65 99.89 -2.49 -42.45
CA VAL A 65 101.12 -1.70 -42.51
C VAL A 65 101.34 -1.07 -41.15
N LEU A 66 102.48 -1.37 -40.52
CA LEU A 66 102.74 -0.90 -39.16
C LEU A 66 103.12 0.59 -39.17
N PRO A 67 102.55 1.40 -38.26
CA PRO A 67 103.05 2.75 -37.98
C PRO A 67 104.52 2.77 -37.57
N GLU A 68 105.25 3.81 -37.97
CA GLU A 68 106.67 3.98 -37.60
C GLU A 68 106.96 3.99 -36.08
N LYS A 69 105.93 4.31 -35.27
CA LYS A 69 106.05 4.40 -33.81
C LYS A 69 105.78 3.08 -33.08
N TRP A 70 105.25 2.07 -33.77
CA TRP A 70 104.87 0.80 -33.15
C TRP A 70 106.08 -0.12 -32.95
N GLY A 71 105.99 -0.99 -31.94
CA GLY A 71 106.93 -2.07 -31.73
C GLY A 71 106.90 -3.11 -32.85
N LYS A 72 107.73 -4.14 -32.72
CA LYS A 72 107.76 -5.26 -33.67
C LYS A 72 106.90 -6.44 -33.23
N GLN A 73 106.25 -6.37 -32.07
CA GLN A 73 105.26 -7.34 -31.62
C GLN A 73 103.88 -6.69 -31.68
N ILE A 74 102.97 -7.31 -32.42
CA ILE A 74 101.58 -6.87 -32.54
C ILE A 74 100.64 -8.05 -32.30
N THR A 75 99.46 -7.77 -31.75
CA THR A 75 98.35 -8.73 -31.69
C THR A 75 97.32 -8.36 -32.75
N ILE A 76 96.96 -9.33 -33.58
CA ILE A 76 95.94 -9.16 -34.62
C ILE A 76 94.71 -9.95 -34.20
N ARG A 77 93.54 -9.29 -34.19
CA ARG A 77 92.23 -9.89 -33.92
C ARG A 77 91.30 -9.70 -35.11
N ALA A 78 90.56 -10.73 -35.48
CA ALA A 78 89.43 -10.63 -36.39
C ALA A 78 88.15 -10.91 -35.61
N GLU A 79 87.07 -10.17 -35.86
CA GLU A 79 85.77 -10.31 -35.19
C GLU A 79 84.66 -10.34 -36.23
N ALA A 80 83.69 -11.24 -36.07
CA ALA A 80 82.54 -11.41 -36.95
C ALA A 80 81.25 -10.80 -36.37
N PHE A 81 80.40 -10.28 -37.27
CA PHE A 81 79.15 -9.61 -36.92
C PHE A 81 78.03 -9.98 -37.90
N GLU A 82 76.80 -10.03 -37.40
CA GLU A 82 75.56 -10.35 -38.13
C GLU A 82 74.86 -9.12 -38.71
N GLN A 83 75.39 -7.92 -38.46
CA GLN A 83 74.92 -6.72 -39.15
C GLN A 83 75.43 -6.68 -40.60
N ASP A 84 74.63 -6.06 -41.48
CA ASP A 84 75.10 -5.73 -42.81
C ASP A 84 76.30 -4.78 -42.77
N PHE A 85 77.27 -5.03 -43.64
CA PHE A 85 78.37 -4.10 -43.87
C PHE A 85 77.90 -2.91 -44.72
N GLU A 86 78.07 -1.71 -44.18
CA GLU A 86 77.93 -0.47 -44.93
C GLU A 86 79.30 0.17 -45.15
N GLU A 87 79.61 0.53 -46.40
CA GLU A 87 80.91 1.14 -46.73
C GLU A 87 81.10 2.46 -45.97
N GLY A 88 82.19 2.56 -45.22
CA GLY A 88 82.53 3.74 -44.42
C GLY A 88 81.99 3.72 -42.99
N LYS A 89 81.17 2.74 -42.60
CA LYS A 89 80.78 2.50 -41.20
C LYS A 89 81.57 1.36 -40.57
N ALA A 90 81.82 1.45 -39.27
CA ALA A 90 82.43 0.36 -38.51
C ALA A 90 81.39 -0.73 -38.23
N CYS A 91 81.83 -1.98 -38.08
CA CYS A 91 80.97 -3.02 -37.51
C CYS A 91 80.62 -2.63 -36.06
N GLU A 92 79.34 -2.61 -35.71
CA GLU A 92 78.83 -2.19 -34.40
C GLU A 92 78.79 -3.35 -33.41
N ALA A 93 78.95 -3.06 -32.12
CA ALA A 93 79.15 -4.08 -31.10
C ALA A 93 77.88 -4.86 -30.72
N ASP A 94 76.69 -4.35 -31.05
CA ASP A 94 75.39 -4.90 -30.65
C ASP A 94 75.03 -6.20 -31.41
N ARG A 95 75.57 -6.39 -32.62
CA ARG A 95 75.40 -7.60 -33.44
C ARG A 95 76.69 -8.40 -33.63
N ARG A 96 77.59 -8.30 -32.66
CA ARG A 96 78.81 -9.11 -32.64
C ARG A 96 78.48 -10.56 -32.30
N ILE A 97 79.07 -11.50 -33.04
CA ILE A 97 79.03 -12.92 -32.68
C ILE A 97 79.94 -13.12 -31.47
N ASN A 98 79.32 -13.37 -30.32
CA ASN A 98 79.98 -13.39 -29.02
C ASN A 98 80.55 -14.78 -28.70
N ASN A 99 81.42 -15.28 -29.56
CA ASN A 99 82.16 -16.52 -29.37
C ASN A 99 83.66 -16.30 -29.60
N ALA A 100 84.49 -16.92 -28.78
CA ALA A 100 85.95 -16.88 -28.91
C ALA A 100 86.40 -17.39 -30.28
N ASP A 101 85.73 -18.42 -30.81
CA ASP A 101 86.04 -19.00 -32.12
C ASP A 101 85.59 -18.09 -33.28
N ALA A 102 84.64 -17.17 -33.05
CA ALA A 102 84.24 -16.15 -34.02
C ALA A 102 85.09 -14.85 -33.90
N ALA A 103 86.04 -14.82 -32.95
CA ALA A 103 86.89 -13.67 -32.66
C ALA A 103 88.39 -14.02 -32.50
N PRO A 104 89.00 -14.79 -33.43
CA PRO A 104 90.35 -15.30 -33.29
C PRO A 104 91.38 -14.17 -33.18
N SER A 105 92.43 -14.40 -32.39
CA SER A 105 93.55 -13.48 -32.27
C SER A 105 94.89 -14.19 -32.24
N GLN A 106 95.91 -13.58 -32.86
CA GLN A 106 97.27 -14.10 -32.88
C GLN A 106 98.29 -12.99 -32.66
N GLN A 107 99.26 -13.25 -31.79
CA GLN A 107 100.43 -12.38 -31.58
C GLN A 107 101.52 -12.70 -32.62
N VAL A 108 102.11 -11.66 -33.20
CA VAL A 108 103.03 -11.77 -34.35
C VAL A 108 104.22 -10.85 -34.14
N ALA A 109 105.42 -11.43 -34.28
CA ALA A 109 106.67 -10.67 -34.34
C ALA A 109 107.00 -10.31 -35.80
N VAL A 110 106.84 -9.05 -36.18
CA VAL A 110 106.98 -8.55 -37.55
C VAL A 110 108.45 -8.42 -37.93
N THR A 111 108.86 -9.17 -38.96
CA THR A 111 110.22 -9.10 -39.51
C THR A 111 110.42 -7.84 -40.33
N PRO A 112 111.38 -6.96 -39.99
CA PRO A 112 111.59 -5.72 -40.72
C PRO A 112 112.01 -5.92 -42.18
N GLY A 113 111.42 -5.15 -43.10
CA GLY A 113 111.79 -5.14 -44.52
C GLY A 113 111.33 -6.35 -45.35
N ALA A 114 110.62 -7.31 -44.76
CA ALA A 114 110.21 -8.56 -45.42
C ALA A 114 109.33 -8.37 -46.67
N ALA A 115 108.58 -7.27 -46.75
CA ALA A 115 107.74 -6.93 -47.90
C ALA A 115 108.54 -6.55 -49.16
N LYS A 116 109.81 -6.15 -49.02
CA LYS A 116 110.67 -5.73 -50.15
C LYS A 116 111.26 -6.91 -50.93
N ASP A 117 111.43 -8.06 -50.26
CA ASP A 117 112.04 -9.28 -50.82
C ASP A 117 110.99 -10.34 -51.22
N ASP A 118 109.71 -9.95 -51.33
CA ASP A 118 108.57 -10.86 -51.57
C ASP A 118 108.44 -11.98 -50.51
N LYS A 119 108.86 -11.69 -49.26
CA LYS A 119 108.83 -12.59 -48.10
C LYS A 119 107.86 -12.12 -47.01
N THR A 120 106.81 -11.38 -47.37
CA THR A 120 105.81 -10.85 -46.43
C THR A 120 105.25 -11.97 -45.55
N GLN A 121 105.24 -11.76 -44.23
CA GLN A 121 104.65 -12.72 -43.31
C GLN A 121 103.15 -12.85 -43.58
N VAL A 122 102.69 -14.08 -43.75
CA VAL A 122 101.27 -14.40 -43.94
C VAL A 122 100.75 -15.03 -42.67
N ILE A 123 99.67 -14.46 -42.14
CA ILE A 123 98.99 -14.92 -40.92
C ILE A 123 97.58 -15.33 -41.30
N THR A 124 97.17 -16.50 -40.85
CA THR A 124 95.81 -17.01 -41.06
C THR A 124 95.08 -17.00 -39.74
N LEU A 125 93.94 -16.32 -39.69
CA LEU A 125 93.00 -16.35 -38.58
C LEU A 125 91.74 -17.07 -39.05
N ASP A 126 91.52 -18.28 -38.56
CA ASP A 126 90.32 -19.05 -38.86
C ASP A 126 89.26 -18.75 -37.79
N MET A 127 88.09 -18.31 -38.24
CA MET A 127 86.91 -18.11 -37.39
C MET A 127 85.85 -19.14 -37.71
N SER A 128 85.13 -19.59 -36.68
CA SER A 128 84.02 -20.53 -36.83
C SER A 128 82.83 -20.17 -35.95
N ALA A 129 81.65 -20.33 -36.54
CA ALA A 129 80.35 -20.29 -35.88
C ALA A 129 79.39 -21.19 -36.69
N THR A 130 78.17 -21.38 -36.20
CA THR A 130 77.16 -22.23 -36.86
C THR A 130 76.00 -21.39 -37.35
N ASP A 131 75.73 -21.49 -38.64
CA ASP A 131 74.53 -21.03 -39.33
C ASP A 131 74.02 -22.26 -40.12
N ALA A 132 73.21 -23.07 -39.43
CA ALA A 132 72.79 -24.38 -39.89
C ALA A 132 71.59 -24.32 -40.84
N ASP A 133 70.72 -23.31 -40.70
CA ASP A 133 69.60 -23.09 -41.62
C ASP A 133 69.97 -22.24 -42.85
N GLY A 134 71.10 -21.53 -42.79
CA GLY A 134 71.67 -20.77 -43.91
C GLY A 134 70.98 -19.43 -44.15
N ASP A 135 70.22 -18.91 -43.20
CA ASP A 135 69.50 -17.63 -43.34
C ASP A 135 70.38 -16.39 -43.05
N GLY A 136 71.64 -16.63 -42.68
CA GLY A 136 72.67 -15.61 -42.48
C GLY A 136 72.75 -15.08 -41.05
N TYR A 137 71.98 -15.66 -40.13
CA TYR A 137 72.12 -15.47 -38.69
C TYR A 137 72.69 -16.73 -38.06
N VAL A 138 73.45 -16.54 -37.01
CA VAL A 138 74.20 -17.59 -36.31
C VAL A 138 73.42 -18.01 -35.08
N THR A 139 73.39 -19.30 -34.78
CA THR A 139 72.77 -19.80 -33.55
C THR A 139 73.33 -19.11 -32.30
N LYS A 140 72.44 -18.85 -31.34
CA LYS A 140 72.81 -18.42 -29.98
C LYS A 140 73.86 -19.33 -29.32
N ASP A 141 73.89 -20.62 -29.63
CA ASP A 141 74.85 -21.57 -29.05
C ASP A 141 76.31 -21.27 -29.45
N THR A 142 76.52 -20.64 -30.61
CA THR A 142 77.84 -20.19 -31.06
C THR A 142 77.97 -18.67 -31.03
N GLY A 143 77.14 -18.01 -30.21
CA GLY A 143 77.23 -16.60 -29.87
C GLY A 143 76.51 -15.64 -30.83
N GLY A 144 75.69 -16.14 -31.77
CA GLY A 144 74.88 -15.33 -32.67
C GLY A 144 73.50 -14.98 -32.10
N SER A 145 72.60 -14.49 -32.96
CA SER A 145 71.30 -13.95 -32.55
C SER A 145 70.08 -14.76 -33.00
N ASP A 146 70.28 -15.82 -33.77
CA ASP A 146 69.20 -16.70 -34.24
C ASP A 146 68.61 -17.53 -33.09
N CYS A 147 67.28 -17.47 -32.94
CA CYS A 147 66.53 -18.24 -31.95
C CYS A 147 66.06 -19.61 -32.45
N ASN A 148 66.16 -19.91 -33.74
CA ASN A 148 65.85 -21.22 -34.32
C ASN A 148 66.77 -21.56 -35.50
N ASP A 149 68.03 -21.87 -35.23
CA ASP A 149 68.99 -22.24 -36.27
C ASP A 149 68.92 -23.74 -36.66
N ILE A 150 67.71 -24.23 -36.95
CA ILE A 150 67.48 -25.64 -37.34
C ILE A 150 67.21 -25.71 -38.83
N GLN A 151 68.07 -26.42 -39.56
CA GLN A 151 67.91 -26.62 -41.01
C GLN A 151 66.51 -27.15 -41.38
N GLY A 152 65.81 -26.43 -42.26
CA GLY A 152 64.46 -26.74 -42.74
C GLY A 152 63.31 -26.37 -41.78
N GLN A 153 63.61 -25.75 -40.63
CA GLN A 153 62.61 -25.26 -39.67
C GLN A 153 62.85 -23.81 -39.25
N GLY A 154 64.10 -23.37 -39.27
CA GLY A 154 64.57 -22.05 -38.89
C GLY A 154 64.35 -20.98 -39.95
N GLU A 155 64.41 -21.34 -41.23
CA GLU A 155 64.54 -20.38 -42.33
C GLU A 155 63.59 -19.18 -42.21
N GLY A 156 64.15 -17.99 -41.91
CA GLY A 156 63.39 -16.76 -41.74
C GLY A 156 62.78 -16.56 -40.34
N ILE A 157 63.28 -17.26 -39.33
CA ILE A 157 63.08 -17.01 -37.90
C ILE A 157 64.39 -16.42 -37.39
N ASN A 158 64.51 -15.10 -37.48
CA ASN A 158 65.71 -14.39 -37.11
C ASN A 158 65.40 -12.98 -36.65
N PRO A 159 66.34 -12.29 -35.99
CA PRO A 159 66.14 -10.92 -35.53
C PRO A 159 65.69 -9.95 -36.63
N GLY A 160 64.46 -9.46 -36.50
CA GLY A 160 63.84 -8.52 -37.44
C GLY A 160 62.93 -9.17 -38.48
N ALA A 161 62.65 -10.48 -38.41
CA ALA A 161 61.60 -11.10 -39.19
C ALA A 161 60.21 -10.51 -38.88
N THR A 162 59.25 -10.64 -39.79
CA THR A 162 57.86 -10.20 -39.54
C THR A 162 57.10 -11.27 -38.77
N GLU A 163 56.47 -10.88 -37.66
CA GLU A 163 55.59 -11.77 -36.90
C GLU A 163 54.35 -12.19 -37.71
N LEU A 164 53.95 -13.45 -37.53
CA LEU A 164 52.77 -14.02 -38.15
C LEU A 164 51.76 -14.41 -37.07
N CYS A 165 50.50 -14.63 -37.47
CA CYS A 165 49.45 -15.15 -36.59
C CYS A 165 49.68 -16.58 -36.04
N THR A 166 50.86 -17.18 -36.22
CA THR A 166 51.28 -18.47 -35.64
C THR A 166 51.90 -18.31 -34.26
N THR A 167 51.81 -19.34 -33.41
CA THR A 167 52.30 -19.35 -32.01
C THR A 167 53.84 -19.33 -31.84
N GLY A 168 54.59 -18.93 -32.86
CA GLY A 168 56.05 -18.78 -32.81
C GLY A 168 56.46 -17.33 -32.60
N ASP A 169 57.68 -17.14 -32.11
CA ASP A 169 58.41 -15.86 -32.13
C ASP A 169 59.37 -15.94 -33.32
N ARG A 170 59.02 -15.29 -34.44
CA ARG A 170 59.85 -15.32 -35.66
C ARG A 170 60.96 -14.28 -35.59
N ASN A 171 60.74 -13.18 -34.90
CA ASN A 171 61.68 -12.05 -34.88
C ASN A 171 62.66 -12.11 -33.71
N CYS A 172 62.60 -13.17 -32.90
CA CYS A 172 63.46 -13.47 -31.76
C CYS A 172 63.45 -12.38 -30.67
N ASN A 173 62.37 -11.60 -30.56
CA ASN A 173 62.23 -10.52 -29.57
C ASN A 173 61.65 -10.99 -28.21
N GLY A 174 61.22 -12.24 -28.11
CA GLY A 174 60.58 -12.85 -26.93
C GLY A 174 59.05 -12.71 -26.87
N VAL A 175 58.41 -12.16 -27.90
CA VAL A 175 56.96 -11.96 -28.00
C VAL A 175 56.40 -12.81 -29.14
N GLN A 176 55.42 -13.66 -28.84
CA GLN A 176 54.76 -14.47 -29.87
C GLN A 176 53.88 -13.61 -30.78
N GLY A 177 53.83 -13.93 -32.06
CA GLY A 177 53.12 -13.13 -33.06
C GLY A 177 51.67 -12.74 -32.73
N PRO A 178 50.78 -13.63 -32.23
CA PRO A 178 49.42 -13.25 -31.85
C PRO A 178 49.35 -12.20 -30.73
N VAL A 179 50.33 -12.19 -29.84
CA VAL A 179 50.43 -11.20 -28.76
C VAL A 179 50.90 -9.85 -29.31
N GLU A 180 51.90 -9.86 -30.18
CA GLU A 180 52.39 -8.64 -30.86
C GLU A 180 51.33 -8.02 -31.77
N LEU A 181 50.49 -8.85 -32.40
CA LEU A 181 49.36 -8.44 -33.23
C LEU A 181 48.09 -8.10 -32.41
N GLU A 182 48.14 -8.11 -31.08
CA GLU A 182 47.04 -7.85 -30.14
C GLU A 182 45.76 -8.66 -30.45
N VAL A 183 45.92 -9.88 -30.97
CA VAL A 183 44.78 -10.75 -31.29
C VAL A 183 44.01 -11.06 -30.01
N GLY A 184 42.69 -10.92 -30.06
CA GLY A 184 41.83 -11.04 -28.88
C GLY A 184 41.67 -9.77 -28.04
N LYS A 185 42.31 -8.64 -28.38
CA LYS A 185 42.04 -7.33 -27.77
C LYS A 185 40.85 -6.63 -28.43
N SER A 186 40.18 -5.77 -27.67
CA SER A 186 39.05 -4.98 -28.16
C SER A 186 39.49 -3.95 -29.20
N CYS A 187 38.70 -3.79 -30.25
CA CYS A 187 38.89 -2.79 -31.29
C CYS A 187 37.66 -1.88 -31.42
N PRO A 188 37.84 -0.61 -31.86
CA PRO A 188 36.72 0.29 -32.08
C PRO A 188 35.90 -0.17 -33.30
N GLY A 189 34.61 -0.45 -33.09
CA GLY A 189 33.66 -0.70 -34.18
C GLY A 189 32.82 0.53 -34.51
N GLN A 190 31.80 0.35 -35.36
CA GLN A 190 30.84 1.40 -35.72
C GLN A 190 29.70 1.47 -34.69
N ASN A 191 29.06 2.65 -34.54
CA ASN A 191 27.86 2.86 -33.72
C ASN A 191 27.94 2.31 -32.27
N ASN A 192 29.10 2.50 -31.62
CA ASN A 192 29.38 2.04 -30.25
C ASN A 192 29.43 0.51 -30.02
N CYS A 193 29.26 -0.33 -31.04
CA CYS A 193 29.55 -1.76 -30.93
C CYS A 193 31.07 -1.98 -30.92
N LYS A 194 31.60 -2.64 -29.89
CA LYS A 194 33.02 -3.01 -29.83
C LYS A 194 33.23 -4.32 -30.61
N GLY A 195 34.35 -4.41 -31.31
CA GLY A 195 34.78 -5.64 -31.97
C GLY A 195 35.98 -6.27 -31.28
N VAL A 196 36.42 -7.42 -31.80
CA VAL A 196 37.65 -8.09 -31.36
C VAL A 196 38.60 -8.23 -32.55
N TYR A 197 39.89 -7.93 -32.34
CA TYR A 197 40.90 -8.17 -33.36
C TYR A 197 41.09 -9.67 -33.59
N GLN A 198 40.89 -10.10 -34.84
CA GLN A 198 41.07 -11.46 -35.33
C GLN A 198 42.12 -11.49 -36.44
N CYS A 199 42.75 -12.66 -36.60
CA CYS A 199 43.65 -12.89 -37.72
C CYS A 199 42.89 -12.97 -39.05
N ASN A 200 43.43 -12.33 -40.08
CA ASN A 200 42.88 -12.45 -41.43
C ASN A 200 43.07 -13.88 -41.96
N THR A 201 42.01 -14.71 -41.90
CA THR A 201 41.68 -16.01 -42.56
C THR A 201 42.80 -17.03 -42.91
N SER A 202 44.05 -16.79 -42.54
CA SER A 202 45.18 -17.70 -42.67
C SER A 202 46.13 -17.45 -41.50
N THR A 203 46.57 -18.54 -40.87
CA THR A 203 47.61 -18.52 -39.82
C THR A 203 48.93 -17.95 -40.33
N THR A 204 49.12 -17.84 -41.64
CA THR A 204 50.32 -17.23 -42.26
C THR A 204 50.20 -15.72 -42.50
N SER A 205 49.11 -15.08 -42.07
CA SER A 205 48.92 -13.64 -42.26
C SER A 205 49.64 -12.82 -41.20
N ALA A 206 50.29 -11.73 -41.62
CA ALA A 206 50.86 -10.70 -40.76
C ALA A 206 49.85 -9.57 -40.46
N THR A 207 48.56 -9.77 -40.75
CA THR A 207 47.53 -8.73 -40.67
C THR A 207 46.31 -9.18 -39.87
N ARG A 208 45.71 -8.22 -39.17
CA ARG A 208 44.51 -8.38 -38.33
C ARG A 208 43.32 -7.60 -38.89
N THR A 209 42.11 -8.05 -38.60
CA THR A 209 40.86 -7.30 -38.84
C THR A 209 40.05 -7.18 -37.55
N CYS A 210 39.28 -6.10 -37.46
CA CYS A 210 38.33 -5.90 -36.36
C CYS A 210 37.01 -6.56 -36.77
N GLU A 211 36.64 -7.67 -36.13
CA GLU A 211 35.35 -8.30 -36.34
C GLU A 211 34.34 -7.68 -35.38
N VAL A 212 33.34 -6.98 -35.92
CA VAL A 212 32.29 -6.29 -35.16
C VAL A 212 30.97 -7.07 -35.34
N PRO A 213 30.24 -7.39 -34.26
CA PRO A 213 28.95 -8.08 -34.35
C PRO A 213 27.87 -7.21 -35.02
N PRO A 214 26.81 -7.81 -35.60
CA PRO A 214 25.69 -7.05 -36.18
C PRO A 214 24.90 -6.29 -35.12
N GLU A 215 24.44 -5.08 -35.46
CA GLU A 215 23.59 -4.23 -34.60
C GLU A 215 22.09 -4.48 -34.86
N PHE A 216 21.26 -4.25 -33.83
CA PHE A 216 19.80 -4.29 -33.89
C PHE A 216 19.24 -2.90 -33.56
N LEU A 217 18.29 -2.40 -34.36
CA LEU A 217 17.68 -1.08 -34.20
C LEU A 217 16.31 -1.18 -33.53
N TYR A 218 16.06 -0.28 -32.58
CA TYR A 218 14.81 -0.19 -31.84
C TYR A 218 14.33 1.26 -31.70
N TRP A 219 13.02 1.47 -31.73
CA TRP A 219 12.38 2.71 -31.32
C TRP A 219 12.31 2.77 -29.79
N ARG A 220 12.41 3.97 -29.22
CA ARG A 220 12.10 4.18 -27.81
C ARG A 220 10.58 4.03 -27.62
N ASP A 221 10.19 3.38 -26.54
CA ASP A 221 8.81 3.03 -26.18
C ASP A 221 8.75 2.99 -24.63
N GLN A 222 8.68 4.17 -24.02
CA GLN A 222 8.90 4.38 -22.59
C GLN A 222 7.68 3.96 -21.76
N ASP A 223 6.45 4.14 -22.26
CA ASP A 223 5.20 3.69 -21.62
C ASP A 223 4.84 2.22 -21.90
N LYS A 224 5.50 1.60 -22.90
CA LYS A 224 5.39 0.17 -23.26
C LYS A 224 4.07 -0.18 -23.95
N ASP A 225 3.46 0.75 -24.66
CA ASP A 225 2.25 0.54 -25.45
C ASP A 225 2.52 -0.12 -26.82
N LYS A 226 3.80 -0.25 -27.20
CA LYS A 226 4.36 -0.80 -28.46
C LYS A 226 4.31 0.15 -29.65
N HIS A 227 4.01 1.41 -29.43
CA HIS A 227 4.20 2.49 -30.37
C HIS A 227 5.54 3.15 -30.08
N GLY A 228 6.31 3.41 -31.14
CA GLY A 228 7.60 4.05 -31.02
C GLY A 228 7.46 5.57 -30.98
N ALA A 229 8.19 6.22 -30.09
CA ALA A 229 8.23 7.68 -29.96
C ALA A 229 8.45 8.39 -31.31
N ALA A 230 7.46 9.18 -31.72
CA ALA A 230 7.45 9.93 -32.98
C ALA A 230 8.61 10.93 -33.04
N GLY A 231 9.34 10.94 -34.15
CA GLY A 231 10.44 11.87 -34.38
C GLY A 231 11.74 11.58 -33.59
N VAL A 232 11.76 10.52 -32.76
CA VAL A 232 12.96 10.08 -32.04
C VAL A 232 13.77 9.09 -32.91
N PRO A 233 15.07 9.35 -33.16
CA PRO A 233 15.90 8.41 -33.93
C PRO A 233 16.01 7.03 -33.25
N ALA A 234 16.07 5.97 -34.05
CA ALA A 234 16.29 4.61 -33.56
C ALA A 234 17.62 4.49 -32.81
N THR A 235 17.60 3.71 -31.73
CA THR A 235 18.78 3.38 -30.92
C THR A 235 19.32 2.01 -31.33
N ALA A 236 20.64 1.92 -31.52
CA ALA A 236 21.31 0.67 -31.85
C ALA A 236 21.73 -0.10 -30.59
N PHE A 237 21.43 -1.39 -30.55
CA PHE A 237 21.85 -2.33 -29.52
C PHE A 237 22.72 -3.43 -30.12
N CYS A 238 23.79 -3.79 -29.40
CA CYS A 238 24.74 -4.81 -29.79
C CYS A 238 24.49 -6.09 -28.95
N PRO A 239 24.84 -7.30 -29.43
CA PRO A 239 24.67 -8.52 -28.63
C PRO A 239 25.35 -8.49 -27.25
N GLU A 240 26.46 -7.75 -27.11
CA GLU A 240 27.20 -7.57 -25.86
C GLU A 240 26.54 -6.58 -24.90
N ASN A 241 25.64 -5.73 -25.40
CA ASN A 241 24.81 -4.83 -24.62
C ASN A 241 23.36 -4.98 -25.11
N PRO A 242 22.71 -6.12 -24.78
CA PRO A 242 21.39 -6.44 -25.28
C PRO A 242 20.35 -5.43 -24.80
N LEU A 243 19.20 -5.41 -25.46
CA LEU A 243 18.06 -4.58 -25.07
C LEU A 243 17.81 -4.72 -23.55
N PRO A 244 17.63 -3.59 -22.80
CA PRO A 244 17.36 -3.63 -21.37
C PRO A 244 16.18 -4.56 -21.07
N ALA A 245 16.35 -5.46 -20.10
CA ALA A 245 15.30 -6.39 -19.70
C ALA A 245 14.08 -5.68 -19.08
N GLU A 246 14.25 -4.44 -18.63
CA GLU A 246 13.23 -3.59 -18.00
C GLU A 246 12.18 -3.05 -19.00
N GLY A 247 12.26 -3.37 -20.29
CA GLY A 247 11.44 -2.76 -21.35
C GLY A 247 11.84 -1.32 -21.63
N GLY A 248 11.12 -0.60 -22.50
CA GLY A 248 11.45 0.79 -22.87
C GLY A 248 11.74 1.02 -24.36
N TYR A 249 11.66 -0.05 -25.16
CA TYR A 249 11.99 -0.02 -26.58
C TYR A 249 11.16 -1.05 -27.34
N VAL A 250 10.79 -0.70 -28.57
CA VAL A 250 10.05 -1.56 -29.48
C VAL A 250 10.83 -1.76 -30.78
N SER A 251 10.63 -2.90 -31.45
CA SER A 251 11.33 -3.22 -32.70
C SER A 251 11.08 -2.15 -33.76
N ILE A 252 12.08 -1.87 -34.60
CA ILE A 252 11.94 -0.98 -35.76
C ILE A 252 10.85 -1.43 -36.77
N SER A 253 10.35 -2.66 -36.63
CA SER A 253 9.20 -3.16 -37.39
C SER A 253 7.84 -2.62 -36.92
N GLU A 254 7.75 -2.12 -35.69
CA GLU A 254 6.55 -1.46 -35.18
C GLU A 254 6.47 -0.01 -35.67
N LYS A 255 5.30 0.59 -35.48
CA LYS A 255 5.05 1.97 -35.92
C LYS A 255 5.79 2.97 -35.04
N GLN A 256 6.09 4.13 -35.62
CA GLN A 256 6.73 5.25 -34.95
C GLN A 256 5.76 6.44 -34.93
N ASP A 257 4.65 6.27 -34.23
CA ASP A 257 3.47 7.14 -34.29
C ASP A 257 2.93 7.55 -32.92
N ASP A 258 3.70 7.33 -31.86
CA ASP A 258 3.37 7.78 -30.51
C ASP A 258 3.85 9.23 -30.29
N CYS A 259 2.93 10.14 -30.00
CA CYS A 259 3.24 11.56 -29.82
C CYS A 259 3.53 11.97 -28.37
N ASP A 260 3.22 11.12 -27.38
CA ASP A 260 3.61 11.27 -25.97
C ASP A 260 4.01 9.92 -25.38
N ASP A 261 5.30 9.58 -25.57
CA ASP A 261 5.99 8.36 -25.14
C ASP A 261 6.05 8.15 -23.62
N THR A 262 5.29 8.94 -22.86
CA THR A 262 5.10 8.78 -21.42
C THR A 262 3.71 8.28 -21.04
N GLU A 263 2.76 8.28 -21.96
CA GLU A 263 1.35 7.95 -21.75
C GLU A 263 0.86 6.93 -22.79
N GLY A 264 0.70 5.66 -22.38
CA GLY A 264 0.41 4.56 -23.31
C GLY A 264 -0.98 4.54 -23.96
N THR A 265 -1.74 5.64 -23.82
CA THR A 265 -3.00 5.90 -24.54
C THR A 265 -2.82 6.91 -25.67
N VAL A 266 -1.63 7.51 -25.83
CA VAL A 266 -1.38 8.66 -26.71
C VAL A 266 -0.57 8.25 -27.94
N PHE A 267 -1.25 7.87 -29.01
CA PHE A 267 -0.63 7.50 -30.27
C PHE A 267 -1.59 7.69 -31.45
N LEU A 268 -1.04 7.86 -32.65
CA LEU A 268 -1.83 8.18 -33.83
C LEU A 268 -2.94 7.14 -34.12
N GLY A 269 -4.18 7.59 -34.05
CA GLY A 269 -5.36 6.77 -34.29
C GLY A 269 -5.83 5.94 -33.08
N ALA A 270 -5.32 6.21 -31.88
CA ALA A 270 -6.00 5.81 -30.64
C ALA A 270 -7.41 6.44 -30.58
N PRO A 271 -8.41 5.80 -29.94
CA PRO A 271 -9.65 6.47 -29.61
C PRO A 271 -9.42 7.52 -28.51
N ASP A 272 -10.06 8.68 -28.60
CA ASP A 272 -10.07 9.63 -27.48
C ASP A 272 -10.71 9.01 -26.23
N ILE A 273 -10.09 9.35 -25.12
CA ILE A 273 -10.49 9.08 -23.75
C ILE A 273 -10.60 10.45 -23.09
N CYS A 274 -11.66 10.70 -22.31
CA CYS A 274 -11.86 11.99 -21.65
C CYS A 274 -10.88 12.09 -20.47
N ASP A 275 -9.64 12.47 -20.75
CA ASP A 275 -8.54 12.54 -19.78
C ASP A 275 -7.70 13.82 -19.93
N ASP A 276 -8.22 14.82 -20.66
CA ASP A 276 -7.53 16.07 -21.00
C ASP A 276 -6.24 15.84 -21.84
N LEU A 277 -6.10 14.68 -22.50
CA LEU A 277 -5.00 14.39 -23.43
C LEU A 277 -5.49 14.35 -24.88
N ASP A 278 -4.57 14.61 -25.81
CA ASP A 278 -4.76 14.41 -27.25
C ASP A 278 -4.37 12.97 -27.60
N ASN A 279 -5.23 12.00 -27.26
CA ASN A 279 -4.88 10.58 -27.38
C ASN A 279 -4.60 10.16 -28.82
N ASP A 280 -5.26 10.76 -29.80
CA ASP A 280 -5.15 10.38 -31.21
C ASP A 280 -4.14 11.21 -32.01
N CYS A 281 -3.49 12.17 -31.36
CA CYS A 281 -2.47 13.06 -31.89
C CYS A 281 -2.96 13.96 -33.03
N ASP A 282 -4.25 14.32 -33.09
CA ASP A 282 -4.82 15.18 -34.12
C ASP A 282 -4.71 16.69 -33.80
N GLY A 283 -4.22 17.03 -32.61
CA GLY A 283 -4.02 18.37 -32.11
C GLY A 283 -5.22 18.95 -31.35
N ILE A 284 -6.21 18.14 -31.02
CA ILE A 284 -7.42 18.55 -30.28
C ILE A 284 -7.72 17.56 -29.16
N GLU A 285 -7.48 17.98 -27.91
CA GLU A 285 -7.84 17.23 -26.70
C GLU A 285 -9.34 16.90 -26.66
N ASP A 286 -9.68 15.66 -26.31
CA ASP A 286 -11.04 15.16 -26.01
C ASP A 286 -12.12 15.44 -27.08
N ASN A 287 -11.72 15.53 -28.35
CA ASN A 287 -12.59 16.10 -29.40
C ASN A 287 -13.85 15.27 -29.70
N ASN A 288 -13.85 13.98 -29.36
CA ASN A 288 -15.01 13.10 -29.45
C ASN A 288 -16.04 13.29 -28.32
N PHE A 289 -15.75 14.10 -27.28
CA PHE A 289 -16.61 14.36 -26.12
C PHE A 289 -17.29 15.73 -26.16
N THR A 290 -18.03 16.00 -27.24
CA THR A 290 -18.70 17.30 -27.50
C THR A 290 -19.71 17.77 -26.44
N ASN A 291 -20.09 16.90 -25.51
CA ASN A 291 -21.07 17.20 -24.46
C ASN A 291 -20.45 17.71 -23.16
N ILE A 292 -19.13 17.75 -23.01
CA ILE A 292 -18.47 18.31 -21.82
C ILE A 292 -18.94 19.75 -21.56
N GLY A 293 -19.27 20.04 -20.30
CA GLY A 293 -19.85 21.32 -19.87
C GLY A 293 -21.34 21.52 -20.19
N MET A 294 -21.95 20.66 -21.02
CA MET A 294 -23.40 20.69 -21.23
C MET A 294 -24.15 20.17 -20.00
N THR A 295 -25.40 20.64 -19.85
CA THR A 295 -26.26 20.21 -18.74
C THR A 295 -26.68 18.75 -18.87
N CYS A 296 -26.65 18.02 -17.78
CA CYS A 296 -27.10 16.63 -17.68
C CYS A 296 -27.95 16.39 -16.42
N PRO A 297 -28.94 15.49 -16.48
CA PRO A 297 -29.59 14.97 -15.30
C PRO A 297 -28.72 13.88 -14.67
N ASP A 298 -28.34 14.04 -13.41
CA ASP A 298 -27.70 12.98 -12.63
C ASP A 298 -28.77 12.17 -11.90
N PRO A 299 -29.03 10.91 -12.28
CA PRO A 299 -30.01 10.07 -11.59
C PRO A 299 -29.59 9.70 -10.16
N VAL A 300 -28.29 9.78 -9.83
CA VAL A 300 -27.78 9.42 -8.49
C VAL A 300 -28.10 10.52 -7.48
N SER A 301 -27.70 11.77 -7.76
CA SER A 301 -28.02 12.93 -6.91
C SER A 301 -29.39 13.56 -7.17
N GLN A 302 -30.11 13.08 -8.19
CA GLN A 302 -31.39 13.64 -8.67
C GLN A 302 -31.30 15.12 -9.07
N CYS A 303 -30.09 15.59 -9.39
CA CYS A 303 -29.85 16.94 -9.87
C CYS A 303 -30.12 17.01 -11.38
N ASN A 304 -31.13 17.80 -11.78
CA ASN A 304 -31.49 17.99 -13.19
C ASN A 304 -30.60 18.99 -13.93
N ASN A 305 -29.68 19.65 -13.22
CA ASN A 305 -28.83 20.73 -13.69
C ASN A 305 -27.33 20.45 -13.43
N GLY A 306 -26.92 19.18 -13.40
CA GLY A 306 -25.51 18.81 -13.39
C GLY A 306 -24.81 19.18 -14.70
N SER A 307 -23.49 19.02 -14.75
CA SER A 307 -22.67 19.24 -15.96
C SER A 307 -21.91 17.98 -16.33
N PHE A 308 -21.86 17.63 -17.62
CA PHE A 308 -20.98 16.57 -18.08
C PHE A 308 -19.52 16.95 -17.83
N GLN A 309 -18.78 16.05 -17.20
CA GLN A 309 -17.36 16.16 -16.90
C GLN A 309 -16.68 14.85 -17.30
N CYS A 310 -15.37 14.89 -17.53
CA CYS A 310 -14.60 13.67 -17.72
C CYS A 310 -14.72 12.77 -16.49
N ASN A 311 -14.83 11.47 -16.73
CA ASN A 311 -14.86 10.45 -15.70
C ASN A 311 -13.48 9.80 -15.58
N PRO A 312 -12.69 10.12 -14.52
CA PRO A 312 -11.36 9.55 -14.37
C PRO A 312 -11.36 8.03 -14.17
N ALA A 313 -12.51 7.42 -13.85
CA ALA A 313 -12.59 5.99 -13.56
C ALA A 313 -12.64 5.10 -14.81
N ASP A 314 -13.25 5.58 -15.89
CA ASP A 314 -13.43 4.80 -17.13
C ASP A 314 -13.06 5.57 -18.41
N GLY A 315 -12.65 6.83 -18.29
CA GLY A 315 -12.26 7.66 -19.42
C GLY A 315 -13.43 8.09 -20.30
N GLY A 316 -14.67 7.89 -19.84
CA GLY A 316 -15.87 8.43 -20.47
C GLY A 316 -16.28 9.77 -19.87
N VAL A 317 -17.58 10.05 -19.92
CA VAL A 317 -18.18 11.25 -19.34
C VAL A 317 -19.13 10.86 -18.21
N LEU A 318 -19.06 11.57 -17.08
CA LEU A 318 -20.03 11.46 -15.98
C LEU A 318 -20.84 12.76 -15.86
N CYS A 319 -22.00 12.67 -15.23
CA CYS A 319 -22.77 13.86 -14.87
C CYS A 319 -22.40 14.32 -13.46
N GLN A 320 -21.68 15.44 -13.34
CA GLN A 320 -21.30 16.00 -12.05
C GLN A 320 -22.44 16.88 -11.51
N PRO A 321 -22.91 16.67 -10.27
CA PRO A 321 -23.89 17.55 -9.63
C PRO A 321 -23.37 18.98 -9.51
N PRO A 322 -24.24 20.00 -9.47
CA PRO A 322 -23.81 21.38 -9.32
C PRO A 322 -23.17 21.59 -7.93
N ALA A 323 -22.22 22.52 -7.84
CA ALA A 323 -21.44 22.75 -6.61
C ALA A 323 -22.27 23.21 -5.40
N ASP A 324 -23.50 23.69 -5.63
CA ASP A 324 -24.47 24.06 -4.59
C ASP A 324 -25.42 22.92 -4.18
N ALA A 325 -25.27 21.73 -4.78
CA ALA A 325 -25.97 20.53 -4.34
C ALA A 325 -25.64 20.28 -2.86
N GLY A 326 -26.69 20.14 -2.05
CA GLY A 326 -26.54 19.90 -0.62
C GLY A 326 -26.05 18.49 -0.35
N VAL A 327 -25.27 18.34 0.73
CA VAL A 327 -25.07 17.04 1.37
C VAL A 327 -26.18 16.84 2.39
N TRP A 328 -26.78 15.66 2.37
CA TRP A 328 -27.84 15.24 3.29
C TRP A 328 -27.32 14.07 4.11
N TYR A 329 -27.44 14.17 5.43
CA TYR A 329 -26.96 13.18 6.38
C TYR A 329 -28.15 12.43 6.96
N PRO A 330 -28.10 11.09 7.07
CA PRO A 330 -29.16 10.34 7.74
C PRO A 330 -29.23 10.76 9.21
N ASP A 331 -30.44 10.76 9.76
CA ASP A 331 -30.78 11.12 11.14
C ASP A 331 -31.75 10.02 11.64
N GLU A 332 -31.22 8.99 12.31
CA GLU A 332 -31.97 7.80 12.74
C GLU A 332 -32.77 8.01 14.05
N ASP A 333 -32.31 8.89 14.93
CA ASP A 333 -32.92 9.16 16.24
C ASP A 333 -33.81 10.43 16.31
N ASP A 334 -33.94 11.14 15.19
CA ASP A 334 -34.79 12.32 14.97
C ASP A 334 -34.41 13.53 15.84
N ASP A 335 -33.13 13.70 16.19
CA ASP A 335 -32.64 14.84 16.97
C ASP A 335 -32.30 16.09 16.12
N LYS A 336 -32.31 15.95 14.78
CA LYS A 336 -32.02 16.94 13.73
C LYS A 336 -30.54 17.18 13.45
N HIS A 337 -29.67 16.35 13.97
CA HIS A 337 -28.28 16.22 13.56
C HIS A 337 -28.13 14.90 12.82
N GLY A 338 -27.35 14.90 11.74
CA GLY A 338 -27.16 13.70 10.95
C GLY A 338 -25.75 13.16 11.04
N ARG A 339 -25.63 11.84 10.90
CA ARG A 339 -24.36 11.12 10.93
C ARG A 339 -23.38 11.62 9.88
N THR A 340 -22.29 12.22 10.35
CA THR A 340 -21.32 12.96 9.52
C THR A 340 -20.63 12.13 8.44
N ASP A 341 -20.39 10.84 8.65
CA ASP A 341 -19.64 9.97 7.73
C ASP A 341 -20.51 9.27 6.66
N ALA A 342 -21.82 9.52 6.66
CA ALA A 342 -22.78 8.88 5.76
C ALA A 342 -23.58 9.87 4.89
N GLY A 343 -23.03 11.06 4.65
CA GLY A 343 -23.66 12.08 3.83
C GLY A 343 -23.81 11.67 2.36
N VAL A 344 -24.97 11.96 1.77
CA VAL A 344 -25.26 11.77 0.34
C VAL A 344 -25.48 13.11 -0.35
N VAL A 345 -24.88 13.29 -1.52
CA VAL A 345 -25.12 14.49 -2.34
C VAL A 345 -26.46 14.34 -3.05
N SER A 346 -27.39 15.28 -2.81
CA SER A 346 -28.68 15.27 -3.47
C SER A 346 -29.26 16.68 -3.59
N CYS A 347 -29.88 16.98 -4.74
CA CYS A 347 -30.57 18.25 -4.94
C CYS A 347 -31.86 18.34 -4.10
N PRO A 348 -32.81 17.38 -4.21
CA PRO A 348 -33.90 17.26 -3.24
C PRO A 348 -33.44 16.55 -1.96
N GLN A 349 -34.17 16.74 -0.87
CA GLN A 349 -34.01 15.91 0.33
C GLN A 349 -34.35 14.44 -0.03
N PRO A 350 -33.46 13.45 0.22
CA PRO A 350 -33.71 12.05 -0.13
C PRO A 350 -35.01 11.49 0.48
N ASP A 351 -35.15 11.62 1.80
CA ASP A 351 -36.38 11.38 2.55
C ASP A 351 -36.39 12.13 3.90
N ALA A 352 -37.47 12.01 4.67
CA ALA A 352 -37.67 12.75 5.91
C ALA A 352 -36.64 12.46 7.03
N GLY A 353 -35.97 11.30 7.00
CA GLY A 353 -34.90 10.92 7.94
C GLY A 353 -33.51 11.34 7.47
N TYR A 354 -33.41 12.37 6.63
CA TYR A 354 -32.16 12.99 6.25
C TYR A 354 -32.22 14.50 6.51
N ILE A 355 -31.17 15.06 7.10
CA ILE A 355 -31.05 16.48 7.42
C ILE A 355 -29.77 17.08 6.82
N ARG A 356 -29.69 18.41 6.76
CA ARG A 356 -28.49 19.11 6.25
C ARG A 356 -27.42 19.33 7.31
N ASP A 357 -27.83 19.34 8.57
CA ASP A 357 -26.91 19.59 9.67
C ASP A 357 -26.16 18.29 9.98
N ALA A 358 -24.84 18.32 9.80
CA ALA A 358 -24.00 17.20 10.20
C ALA A 358 -23.69 17.32 11.70
N GLY A 359 -22.78 16.47 12.18
CA GLY A 359 -22.22 16.59 13.52
C GLY A 359 -22.80 15.62 14.52
N ASP A 360 -23.64 14.68 14.09
CA ASP A 360 -24.01 13.56 14.93
C ASP A 360 -22.85 12.55 15.00
N CYS A 361 -22.39 12.24 16.21
CA CYS A 361 -21.37 11.22 16.46
C CYS A 361 -21.92 9.90 16.99
N ASP A 362 -23.21 9.83 17.34
CA ASP A 362 -23.96 8.61 17.65
C ASP A 362 -25.45 8.75 17.25
N ASP A 363 -25.71 8.60 15.95
CA ASP A 363 -27.02 8.70 15.26
C ASP A 363 -28.13 7.77 15.77
N GLY A 364 -27.80 6.93 16.76
CA GLY A 364 -28.75 6.08 17.46
C GLY A 364 -29.12 6.59 18.85
N ASN A 365 -28.66 7.75 19.29
CA ASN A 365 -28.91 8.33 20.60
C ASN A 365 -29.11 9.86 20.52
N PRO A 366 -30.36 10.36 20.68
CA PRO A 366 -30.73 11.75 20.38
C PRO A 366 -30.20 12.79 21.39
N PHE A 367 -29.29 12.36 22.25
CA PHE A 367 -28.59 13.16 23.25
C PHE A 367 -27.10 13.24 22.94
N ILE A 368 -26.62 12.72 21.80
CA ILE A 368 -25.20 12.68 21.45
C ILE A 368 -24.98 13.29 20.06
N TYR A 369 -24.61 14.56 20.04
CA TYR A 369 -24.30 15.30 18.80
C TYR A 369 -23.38 16.48 19.11
N THR A 370 -22.77 17.04 18.08
CA THR A 370 -21.81 18.15 18.23
C THR A 370 -22.48 19.33 18.92
N ALA A 371 -21.87 19.79 20.01
CA ALA A 371 -22.39 20.88 20.85
C ALA A 371 -23.70 20.57 21.61
N ALA A 372 -24.08 19.29 21.77
CA ALA A 372 -25.09 18.90 22.75
C ALA A 372 -24.69 19.35 24.17
N ALA A 373 -25.68 19.43 25.07
CA ALA A 373 -25.39 19.62 26.48
C ALA A 373 -24.85 18.31 27.06
N GLU A 374 -23.76 18.38 27.83
CA GLU A 374 -23.29 17.24 28.60
C GLU A 374 -24.34 16.79 29.62
N LEU A 375 -24.69 15.52 29.54
CA LEU A 375 -25.47 14.83 30.54
C LEU A 375 -24.52 14.02 31.40
N CYS A 376 -24.81 13.91 32.68
CA CYS A 376 -24.03 13.05 33.54
C CYS A 376 -24.54 11.60 33.43
N ASP A 377 -24.32 11.01 32.26
CA ASP A 377 -24.81 9.70 31.90
C ASP A 377 -23.67 8.74 31.52
N VAL A 378 -22.42 9.08 31.82
CA VAL A 378 -21.19 8.33 31.49
C VAL A 378 -20.92 8.19 29.98
N GLN A 379 -21.54 9.02 29.15
CA GLN A 379 -21.27 9.15 27.72
C GLN A 379 -20.67 10.54 27.42
N ASP A 380 -20.12 10.69 26.22
CA ASP A 380 -19.66 11.97 25.69
C ASP A 380 -20.78 12.50 24.79
N ASN A 381 -21.58 13.44 25.31
CA ASN A 381 -22.77 13.90 24.60
C ASN A 381 -22.44 14.92 23.52
N ASN A 382 -21.43 15.76 23.75
CA ASN A 382 -21.11 16.87 22.86
C ASN A 382 -20.03 16.54 21.80
N CYS A 383 -19.58 15.28 21.77
CA CYS A 383 -18.61 14.72 20.82
C CYS A 383 -17.20 15.33 20.94
N ASN A 384 -16.80 15.84 22.10
CA ASN A 384 -15.49 16.47 22.28
C ASN A 384 -14.38 15.52 22.78
N SER A 385 -14.67 14.22 22.82
CA SER A 385 -13.82 13.14 23.31
C SER A 385 -13.55 13.16 24.82
N VAL A 386 -14.36 13.88 25.58
CA VAL A 386 -14.29 13.93 27.05
C VAL A 386 -15.65 13.55 27.61
N VAL A 387 -15.72 12.35 28.20
CA VAL A 387 -16.93 11.89 28.91
C VAL A 387 -17.16 12.74 30.15
N ASP A 388 -18.40 13.22 30.33
CA ASP A 388 -18.87 13.98 31.49
C ASP A 388 -17.94 15.20 31.81
N ASP A 389 -17.62 16.03 30.80
CA ASP A 389 -16.52 17.02 30.89
C ASP A 389 -16.81 18.31 31.70
N GLY A 390 -18.06 18.48 32.13
CA GLY A 390 -18.49 19.59 32.97
C GLY A 390 -18.30 19.33 34.48
N ALA A 391 -18.17 20.40 35.27
CA ALA A 391 -18.33 20.36 36.73
C ALA A 391 -19.77 20.01 37.19
N LEU A 392 -20.62 19.55 36.26
CA LEU A 392 -22.03 19.22 36.44
C LEU A 392 -22.23 17.87 37.13
N CYS A 393 -21.23 16.98 37.12
CA CYS A 393 -21.36 15.62 37.64
C CYS A 393 -20.76 15.50 39.05
N PRO A 394 -21.60 15.23 40.07
CA PRO A 394 -21.13 14.93 41.42
C PRO A 394 -20.18 13.72 41.47
N GLN A 395 -19.21 13.80 42.37
CA GLN A 395 -18.23 12.73 42.60
C GLN A 395 -18.95 11.42 42.97
N GLY A 396 -18.59 10.33 42.27
CA GLY A 396 -19.16 8.99 42.48
C GLY A 396 -20.11 8.52 41.37
N GLY A 397 -20.44 9.38 40.41
CA GLY A 397 -21.22 9.02 39.22
C GLY A 397 -22.73 8.83 39.50
N PRO A 398 -23.52 8.65 38.44
CA PRO A 398 -24.97 8.51 38.55
C PRO A 398 -25.34 7.16 39.16
N THR A 399 -26.23 7.17 40.15
CA THR A 399 -26.72 5.94 40.82
C THR A 399 -28.24 5.86 40.80
N TRP A 400 -28.81 4.69 41.05
CA TRP A 400 -30.24 4.54 41.27
C TRP A 400 -30.57 4.79 42.75
N ALA A 401 -31.50 5.70 43.08
CA ALA A 401 -31.94 5.92 44.46
C ALA A 401 -33.42 5.64 44.67
N ASN A 402 -33.71 4.98 45.80
CA ASN A 402 -35.08 4.75 46.26
C ASN A 402 -35.67 6.05 46.85
N GLN A 403 -36.90 6.38 46.45
CA GLN A 403 -37.62 7.60 46.83
C GLN A 403 -38.59 7.44 48.01
N ALA A 404 -38.59 6.28 48.69
CA ALA A 404 -39.35 6.01 49.91
C ALA A 404 -40.80 6.55 49.89
N VAL A 405 -41.57 6.16 48.87
CA VAL A 405 -42.93 6.67 48.62
C VAL A 405 -43.99 5.83 49.32
N TYR A 406 -43.92 4.51 49.15
CA TYR A 406 -44.85 3.54 49.71
C TYR A 406 -44.17 2.63 50.73
N ASP A 407 -44.98 2.01 51.60
CA ASP A 407 -44.52 0.92 52.44
C ASP A 407 -44.44 -0.40 51.65
N ALA A 408 -43.88 -1.44 52.27
CA ALA A 408 -43.70 -2.74 51.63
C ALA A 408 -45.02 -3.50 51.37
N GLY A 409 -46.20 -2.95 51.70
CA GLY A 409 -47.50 -3.61 51.54
C GLY A 409 -48.17 -3.41 50.17
N THR A 410 -47.64 -2.51 49.35
CA THR A 410 -48.23 -2.13 48.04
C THR A 410 -47.30 -2.50 46.90
N ASP A 411 -47.82 -3.17 45.87
CA ASP A 411 -47.09 -3.43 44.63
C ASP A 411 -47.44 -2.34 43.61
N LEU A 412 -46.42 -1.72 43.01
CA LEU A 412 -46.59 -0.60 42.09
C LEU A 412 -46.39 -1.09 40.66
N PHE A 413 -47.39 -0.91 39.81
CA PHE A 413 -47.45 -1.54 38.49
C PHE A 413 -47.03 -0.63 37.35
N ASP A 414 -47.26 0.68 37.46
CA ASP A 414 -46.98 1.60 36.37
C ASP A 414 -46.63 3.00 36.86
N VAL A 415 -45.88 3.71 36.02
CA VAL A 415 -45.41 5.07 36.25
C VAL A 415 -45.55 5.87 34.96
N SER A 416 -45.96 7.14 35.07
CA SER A 416 -46.08 8.04 33.94
C SER A 416 -45.59 9.44 34.30
N LEU A 417 -44.85 10.06 33.38
CA LEU A 417 -44.28 11.38 33.54
C LEU A 417 -45.12 12.43 32.83
N TYR A 418 -45.09 13.66 33.33
CA TYR A 418 -45.74 14.82 32.70
C TYR A 418 -45.05 16.12 33.10
N GLY A 419 -45.15 17.13 32.23
CA GLY A 419 -44.41 18.36 32.39
C GLY A 419 -42.91 18.10 32.59
N ASP A 420 -42.27 19.02 33.29
CA ASP A 420 -40.86 18.91 33.68
C ASP A 420 -40.77 18.43 35.14
N GLY A 421 -40.48 17.14 35.35
CA GLY A 421 -40.32 16.54 36.69
C GLY A 421 -41.59 16.07 37.41
N GLY A 422 -42.75 16.08 36.73
CA GLY A 422 -44.01 15.54 37.25
C GLY A 422 -44.11 14.02 37.09
N VAL A 423 -44.60 13.31 38.11
CA VAL A 423 -44.64 11.84 38.16
C VAL A 423 -45.95 11.36 38.75
N TRP A 424 -46.60 10.39 38.09
CA TRP A 424 -47.72 9.62 38.61
C TRP A 424 -47.33 8.15 38.77
N ILE A 425 -47.73 7.54 39.87
CA ILE A 425 -47.47 6.13 40.18
C ILE A 425 -48.78 5.48 40.63
N VAL A 426 -49.04 4.26 40.16
CA VAL A 426 -50.24 3.48 40.52
C VAL A 426 -49.92 2.04 40.89
N GLY A 427 -50.77 1.40 41.72
CA GLY A 427 -50.52 0.06 42.21
C GLY A 427 -51.72 -0.67 42.83
N SER A 428 -51.41 -1.76 43.52
CA SER A 428 -52.37 -2.55 44.30
C SER A 428 -52.96 -1.75 45.46
N ASN A 429 -54.07 -2.23 46.03
CA ASN A 429 -54.73 -1.59 47.16
C ASN A 429 -55.01 -0.10 46.91
N SER A 430 -55.49 0.24 45.71
CA SER A 430 -55.72 1.61 45.28
C SER A 430 -54.51 2.55 45.42
N GLY A 431 -53.29 2.02 45.43
CA GLY A 431 -52.07 2.82 45.57
C GLY A 431 -51.98 3.86 44.45
N ARG A 432 -51.92 5.14 44.82
CA ARG A 432 -51.65 6.27 43.94
C ARG A 432 -50.74 7.28 44.63
N ALA A 433 -49.67 7.66 43.96
CA ALA A 433 -48.80 8.76 44.38
C ALA A 433 -48.58 9.73 43.21
N VAL A 434 -48.49 11.02 43.54
CA VAL A 434 -48.18 12.07 42.57
C VAL A 434 -47.08 12.99 43.08
N LYS A 435 -46.08 13.25 42.25
CA LYS A 435 -45.11 14.33 42.43
C LYS A 435 -45.41 15.36 41.35
N THR A 436 -45.73 16.58 41.74
CA THR A 436 -45.87 17.67 40.77
C THR A 436 -44.49 18.19 40.35
N PRO A 437 -44.35 18.81 39.16
CA PRO A 437 -43.08 19.36 38.64
C PRO A 437 -42.20 20.07 39.68
N SER A 438 -42.79 20.94 40.50
CA SER A 438 -42.08 21.73 41.51
C SER A 438 -41.97 21.07 42.89
N ALA A 439 -42.56 19.88 43.08
CA ALA A 439 -42.55 19.19 44.36
C ALA A 439 -41.23 18.43 44.57
N LYS A 440 -40.73 18.44 45.80
CA LYS A 440 -39.54 17.68 46.21
C LYS A 440 -39.84 16.25 46.65
N SER A 441 -41.11 15.94 46.89
CA SER A 441 -41.56 14.64 47.39
C SER A 441 -42.92 14.29 46.80
N PHE A 442 -43.26 13.00 46.81
CA PHE A 442 -44.56 12.52 46.40
C PHE A 442 -45.64 12.87 47.44
N ALA A 443 -46.85 13.15 46.95
CA ALA A 443 -48.07 13.17 47.71
C ALA A 443 -48.80 11.82 47.53
N LEU A 444 -49.06 11.13 48.65
CA LEU A 444 -49.86 9.91 48.67
C LEU A 444 -51.35 10.25 48.66
N LEU A 445 -52.11 9.57 47.82
CA LEU A 445 -53.56 9.77 47.68
C LEU A 445 -54.29 8.67 48.44
N THR A 446 -54.86 9.02 49.59
CA THR A 446 -55.27 8.04 50.60
C THR A 446 -56.70 7.51 50.47
N SER A 447 -57.52 8.04 49.56
CA SER A 447 -58.88 7.50 49.39
C SER A 447 -58.88 6.30 48.46
N ASP A 448 -59.63 5.27 48.83
CA ASP A 448 -59.73 4.06 48.02
C ASP A 448 -60.52 4.28 46.74
N CYS A 449 -59.99 3.74 45.64
CA CYS A 449 -60.80 3.51 44.46
C CYS A 449 -61.66 2.29 44.75
N THR A 450 -62.99 2.46 44.73
CA THR A 450 -63.91 1.35 44.99
C THR A 450 -64.97 1.25 43.90
N ASN A 451 -65.63 0.10 43.82
CA ASN A 451 -66.86 -0.13 43.07
C ASN A 451 -68.10 -0.12 44.00
N GLY A 452 -67.97 0.40 45.23
CA GLY A 452 -69.00 0.39 46.26
C GLY A 452 -68.62 -0.38 47.54
N SER A 453 -67.62 -1.27 47.51
CA SER A 453 -67.10 -1.91 48.74
C SER A 453 -65.70 -2.51 48.64
N THR A 454 -65.22 -2.93 47.46
CA THR A 454 -63.88 -3.52 47.32
C THR A 454 -62.87 -2.51 46.80
N GLN A 455 -61.75 -2.41 47.49
CA GLN A 455 -60.58 -1.64 47.05
C GLN A 455 -60.07 -2.23 45.73
N GLN A 456 -59.83 -1.37 44.76
CA GLN A 456 -59.48 -1.74 43.38
C GLN A 456 -57.96 -1.72 43.19
N THR A 457 -57.47 -2.55 42.28
CA THR A 457 -56.08 -2.57 41.83
C THR A 457 -55.92 -1.69 40.59
N LEU A 458 -54.91 -0.82 40.61
CA LEU A 458 -54.65 0.14 39.54
C LEU A 458 -53.41 -0.33 38.77
N TYR A 459 -53.60 -0.74 37.53
CA TYR A 459 -52.57 -1.45 36.77
C TYR A 459 -51.77 -0.55 35.82
N SER A 460 -52.37 0.52 35.31
CA SER A 460 -51.74 1.38 34.31
C SER A 460 -52.10 2.83 34.50
N VAL A 461 -51.20 3.72 34.10
CA VAL A 461 -51.42 5.17 34.16
C VAL A 461 -50.81 5.85 32.94
N TRP A 462 -51.55 6.80 32.37
CA TRP A 462 -51.00 7.76 31.42
C TRP A 462 -51.36 9.17 31.91
N ALA A 463 -50.35 10.02 32.07
CA ALA A 463 -50.51 11.41 32.49
C ALA A 463 -50.51 12.33 31.27
N HIS A 464 -51.46 13.25 31.21
CA HIS A 464 -51.51 14.25 30.16
C HIS A 464 -50.27 15.15 30.24
N PRO A 465 -49.47 15.29 29.16
CA PRO A 465 -48.16 15.92 29.26
C PRO A 465 -48.20 17.39 29.69
N GLN A 466 -49.26 18.13 29.32
CA GLN A 466 -49.42 19.54 29.69
C GLN A 466 -50.22 19.77 30.99
N THR A 467 -51.34 19.07 31.22
CA THR A 467 -52.21 19.34 32.37
C THR A 467 -51.84 18.55 33.63
N GLY A 468 -51.13 17.43 33.47
CA GLY A 468 -50.85 16.49 34.56
C GLY A 468 -52.04 15.67 35.04
N THR A 469 -53.17 15.73 34.34
CA THR A 469 -54.31 14.85 34.60
C THR A 469 -53.91 13.41 34.32
N ALA A 470 -54.03 12.54 35.33
CA ALA A 470 -53.78 11.12 35.19
C ALA A 470 -55.04 10.36 34.79
N TYR A 471 -54.88 9.48 33.80
CA TYR A 471 -55.88 8.52 33.37
C TYR A 471 -55.40 7.14 33.77
N ILE A 472 -56.20 6.48 34.62
CA ILE A 472 -55.75 5.30 35.35
C ILE A 472 -56.66 4.12 35.02
N GLY A 473 -56.04 3.07 34.49
CA GLY A 473 -56.67 1.80 34.19
C GLY A 473 -56.68 0.91 35.42
N ARG A 474 -57.84 0.37 35.77
CA ARG A 474 -58.01 -0.50 36.94
C ARG A 474 -58.52 -1.89 36.57
N ASP A 475 -58.61 -2.76 37.58
CA ASP A 475 -59.40 -3.98 37.53
C ASP A 475 -60.90 -3.68 37.41
N GLN A 476 -61.67 -4.67 36.94
CA GLN A 476 -63.13 -4.61 36.84
C GLN A 476 -63.64 -3.46 35.95
N GLY A 477 -62.83 -3.05 34.96
CA GLY A 477 -63.24 -2.27 33.79
C GLY A 477 -63.79 -0.87 34.05
N ALA A 478 -62.93 0.02 34.54
CA ALA A 478 -63.17 1.47 34.38
C ALA A 478 -61.85 2.22 34.16
N LEU A 479 -61.97 3.42 33.61
CA LEU A 479 -60.91 4.42 33.52
C LEU A 479 -61.18 5.52 34.56
N VAL A 480 -60.26 5.70 35.50
CA VAL A 480 -60.32 6.78 36.51
C VAL A 480 -59.62 8.02 35.96
N ILE A 481 -60.20 9.19 36.19
CA ILE A 481 -59.65 10.49 35.79
C ILE A 481 -59.29 11.24 37.07
N GLN A 482 -58.01 11.57 37.23
CA GLN A 482 -57.47 12.16 38.46
C GLN A 482 -56.69 13.43 38.13
N ASN A 483 -57.14 14.59 38.61
CA ASN A 483 -56.33 15.82 38.49
C ASN A 483 -55.39 15.98 39.68
N ASN A 484 -54.40 16.86 39.53
CA ASN A 484 -53.54 17.24 40.63
C ASN A 484 -54.34 17.86 41.78
N GLY A 485 -54.18 17.29 42.98
CA GLY A 485 -54.89 17.71 44.19
C GLY A 485 -56.20 16.96 44.45
N ASP A 486 -56.75 16.25 43.46
CA ASP A 486 -57.90 15.37 43.68
C ASP A 486 -57.43 14.14 44.47
N ILE A 487 -58.15 13.76 45.51
CA ILE A 487 -57.88 12.49 46.23
C ILE A 487 -58.80 11.37 45.75
N ALA A 488 -60.07 11.69 45.47
CA ALA A 488 -61.12 10.74 45.13
C ALA A 488 -60.96 10.18 43.72
N CYS A 489 -61.32 8.91 43.50
CA CYS A 489 -61.28 8.26 42.19
C CYS A 489 -62.50 8.58 41.32
N THR A 490 -62.86 9.87 41.26
CA THR A 490 -63.99 10.38 40.49
C THR A 490 -63.58 11.69 39.79
N PRO A 491 -64.00 11.90 38.53
CA PRO A 491 -64.89 11.03 37.75
C PRO A 491 -64.20 9.75 37.26
N SER A 492 -65.00 8.72 36.99
CA SER A 492 -64.55 7.52 36.29
C SER A 492 -65.54 7.16 35.18
N VAL A 493 -65.03 6.52 34.13
CA VAL A 493 -65.80 6.09 32.98
C VAL A 493 -65.77 4.56 32.93
N GLY A 494 -66.95 3.95 32.96
CA GLY A 494 -67.07 2.49 32.92
C GLY A 494 -66.76 1.92 31.54
N LEU A 495 -66.14 0.74 31.51
CA LEU A 495 -66.01 -0.04 30.29
C LEU A 495 -67.28 -0.88 30.07
N SER A 496 -67.57 -1.16 28.81
CA SER A 496 -68.77 -1.89 28.38
C SER A 496 -68.46 -2.85 27.24
N GLY A 497 -69.45 -3.61 26.80
CA GLY A 497 -69.29 -4.55 25.70
C GLY A 497 -68.76 -5.93 26.14
N PRO A 498 -68.06 -6.65 25.24
CA PRO A 498 -67.77 -8.08 25.38
C PRO A 498 -66.84 -8.43 26.56
N VAL A 499 -65.94 -7.53 26.96
CA VAL A 499 -65.02 -7.71 28.09
C VAL A 499 -65.13 -6.50 29.03
N LYS A 500 -66.33 -6.30 29.59
CA LYS A 500 -66.64 -5.13 30.43
C LYS A 500 -65.84 -5.03 31.74
N ASP A 501 -65.35 -6.15 32.28
CA ASP A 501 -64.64 -6.23 33.57
C ASP A 501 -63.11 -6.26 33.36
N LEU A 502 -62.63 -5.64 32.28
CA LEU A 502 -61.23 -5.69 31.84
C LEU A 502 -60.24 -5.22 32.92
N ASP A 503 -59.20 -6.01 33.20
CA ASP A 503 -57.99 -5.51 33.86
C ASP A 503 -57.18 -4.71 32.84
N THR A 504 -57.19 -3.38 32.96
CA THR A 504 -56.49 -2.50 32.00
C THR A 504 -54.99 -2.47 32.30
N ARG A 505 -54.22 -3.33 31.63
CA ARG A 505 -52.78 -3.55 31.89
C ARG A 505 -51.86 -2.50 31.26
N GLY A 506 -52.29 -1.87 30.18
CA GLY A 506 -51.52 -0.82 29.51
C GLY A 506 -52.41 0.31 29.04
N LEU A 507 -51.89 1.53 29.12
CA LEU A 507 -52.51 2.74 28.63
C LEU A 507 -51.52 3.58 27.82
N THR A 508 -52.03 4.25 26.79
CA THR A 508 -51.32 5.28 26.04
C THR A 508 -52.32 6.32 25.58
N GLY A 509 -51.97 7.60 25.70
CA GLY A 509 -52.81 8.71 25.29
C GLY A 509 -52.12 9.66 24.32
N PHE A 510 -52.95 10.38 23.56
CA PHE A 510 -52.52 11.44 22.66
C PHE A 510 -53.27 12.73 23.01
N ALA A 511 -52.52 13.75 23.44
CA ALA A 511 -53.01 15.07 23.83
C ALA A 511 -53.10 16.05 22.63
N GLY A 512 -53.53 15.57 21.47
CA GLY A 512 -53.68 16.39 20.26
C GLY A 512 -54.89 17.34 20.32
N ALA A 513 -55.40 17.75 19.16
CA ALA A 513 -56.60 18.59 19.08
C ALA A 513 -57.81 17.99 19.84
N ASN A 514 -57.88 16.65 19.90
CA ASN A 514 -58.79 15.92 20.76
C ASN A 514 -57.98 14.90 21.56
N LEU A 515 -58.32 14.76 22.85
CA LEU A 515 -57.76 13.71 23.70
C LEU A 515 -58.23 12.34 23.20
N ARG A 516 -57.29 11.42 23.02
CA ARG A 516 -57.58 10.01 22.74
C ARG A 516 -56.76 9.13 23.65
N ILE A 517 -57.37 8.14 24.28
CA ILE A 517 -56.71 7.20 25.18
C ILE A 517 -57.01 5.77 24.72
N PHE A 518 -55.96 5.01 24.54
CA PHE A 518 -55.99 3.62 24.14
C PHE A 518 -55.61 2.75 25.32
N GLY A 519 -56.49 1.79 25.64
CA GLY A 519 -56.25 0.82 26.70
C GLY A 519 -56.25 -0.60 26.17
N VAL A 520 -55.39 -1.42 26.77
CA VAL A 520 -55.31 -2.86 26.48
C VAL A 520 -55.27 -3.65 27.77
N GLY A 521 -55.75 -4.89 27.72
CA GLY A 521 -55.77 -5.73 28.90
C GLY A 521 -56.32 -7.11 28.65
N TYR A 522 -56.67 -7.79 29.73
CA TYR A 522 -57.37 -9.06 29.67
C TYR A 522 -58.20 -9.30 30.92
N GLU A 523 -59.23 -10.14 30.80
CA GLU A 523 -59.93 -10.70 31.96
C GLU A 523 -60.32 -12.15 31.67
N GLY A 524 -60.08 -13.05 32.63
CA GLY A 524 -60.34 -14.49 32.45
C GLY A 524 -59.70 -15.12 31.20
N GLY A 525 -58.54 -14.59 30.77
CA GLY A 525 -57.82 -15.04 29.55
C GLY A 525 -58.34 -14.46 28.23
N LYS A 526 -59.39 -13.62 28.26
CA LYS A 526 -59.88 -12.89 27.09
C LYS A 526 -59.15 -11.56 26.97
N GLY A 527 -58.40 -11.37 25.89
CA GLY A 527 -57.81 -10.07 25.59
C GLY A 527 -58.87 -9.07 25.13
N ALA A 528 -58.67 -7.80 25.45
CA ALA A 528 -59.51 -6.74 24.91
C ALA A 528 -58.74 -5.43 24.78
N THR A 529 -59.30 -4.52 23.97
CA THR A 529 -58.81 -3.15 23.82
C THR A 529 -59.98 -2.17 23.90
N PHE A 530 -59.69 -0.89 24.12
CA PHE A 530 -60.67 0.19 23.99
C PHE A 530 -59.99 1.48 23.54
N GLU A 531 -60.80 2.39 22.99
CA GLU A 531 -60.42 3.76 22.69
C GLU A 531 -61.43 4.69 23.37
N TRP A 532 -60.92 5.69 24.10
CA TRP A 532 -61.72 6.72 24.75
C TRP A 532 -61.33 8.11 24.24
N ASP A 533 -62.33 8.93 23.93
CA ASP A 533 -62.19 10.23 23.25
C ASP A 533 -62.31 11.44 24.20
N GLY A 534 -62.26 11.21 25.52
CA GLY A 534 -62.42 12.27 26.52
C GLY A 534 -63.87 12.49 26.98
N GLY A 535 -64.87 11.78 26.41
CA GLY A 535 -66.28 11.91 26.78
C GLY A 535 -66.65 11.28 28.13
N THR A 536 -67.89 11.47 28.59
CA THR A 536 -68.39 10.88 29.87
C THR A 536 -69.24 9.62 29.69
N ALA A 537 -69.31 9.07 28.47
CA ALA A 537 -70.09 7.88 28.15
C ALA A 537 -69.29 6.60 28.40
N ASN A 538 -69.98 5.48 28.70
CA ASN A 538 -69.32 4.18 28.83
C ASN A 538 -68.54 3.83 27.56
N VAL A 539 -67.32 3.31 27.73
CA VAL A 539 -66.39 3.02 26.64
C VAL A 539 -66.59 1.58 26.17
N PRO A 540 -66.89 1.32 24.88
CA PRO A 540 -67.02 -0.05 24.38
C PRO A 540 -65.65 -0.72 24.28
N THR A 541 -65.55 -1.94 24.79
CA THR A 541 -64.38 -2.81 24.58
C THR A 541 -64.49 -3.56 23.26
N GLN A 542 -63.35 -3.80 22.63
CA GLN A 542 -63.20 -4.65 21.46
C GLN A 542 -62.62 -6.00 21.90
N ASP A 543 -63.24 -7.10 21.46
CA ASP A 543 -62.86 -8.46 21.87
C ASP A 543 -61.68 -9.00 21.05
N TYR A 544 -60.64 -9.42 21.76
CA TYR A 544 -59.45 -10.09 21.24
C TYR A 544 -59.21 -11.39 22.01
N THR A 545 -60.27 -12.17 22.25
CA THR A 545 -60.20 -13.45 22.96
C THR A 545 -59.10 -14.34 22.38
N GLY A 546 -58.23 -14.84 23.26
CA GLY A 546 -57.03 -15.58 22.87
C GLY A 546 -55.77 -14.72 22.72
N ALA A 547 -55.85 -13.39 22.83
CA ALA A 547 -54.71 -12.48 22.81
C ALA A 547 -54.66 -11.57 24.06
N PRO A 548 -54.38 -12.10 25.27
CA PRO A 548 -54.26 -11.26 26.47
C PRO A 548 -53.08 -10.27 26.34
N PHE A 549 -53.41 -8.98 26.23
CA PHE A 549 -52.45 -7.89 26.07
C PHE A 549 -51.87 -7.43 27.41
N GLN A 550 -50.60 -7.04 27.40
CA GLN A 550 -49.86 -6.58 28.58
C GLN A 550 -49.58 -5.07 28.52
N ARG A 551 -49.21 -4.54 27.35
CA ARG A 551 -48.77 -3.16 27.20
C ARG A 551 -49.16 -2.61 25.83
N VAL A 552 -49.40 -1.30 25.78
CA VAL A 552 -49.63 -0.51 24.57
C VAL A 552 -48.77 0.74 24.63
N HIS A 553 -48.11 1.09 23.53
CA HIS A 553 -47.34 2.32 23.40
C HIS A 553 -47.33 2.79 21.95
N GLY A 554 -47.27 4.11 21.77
CA GLY A 554 -47.20 4.76 20.48
C GLY A 554 -47.03 6.26 20.63
N LEU A 555 -46.65 6.92 19.54
CA LEU A 555 -46.47 8.38 19.48
C LEU A 555 -47.64 9.07 18.77
N SER A 556 -48.33 8.31 17.93
CA SER A 556 -49.57 8.68 17.29
C SER A 556 -50.39 7.42 17.01
N PRO A 557 -51.69 7.56 16.65
CA PRO A 557 -52.49 6.42 16.20
C PRO A 557 -51.89 5.67 15.02
N GLU A 558 -51.12 6.33 14.15
CA GLU A 558 -50.46 5.73 12.99
C GLU A 558 -49.29 4.81 13.39
N VAL A 559 -48.66 5.07 14.55
CA VAL A 559 -47.54 4.30 15.09
C VAL A 559 -47.87 3.87 16.52
N LEU A 560 -48.88 3.00 16.63
CA LEU A 560 -49.38 2.47 17.90
C LEU A 560 -49.37 0.95 17.90
N PHE A 561 -48.69 0.36 18.88
CA PHE A 561 -48.53 -1.08 19.02
C PHE A 561 -49.03 -1.58 20.37
N ALA A 562 -49.63 -2.77 20.36
CA ALA A 562 -50.03 -3.52 21.55
C ALA A 562 -49.33 -4.88 21.57
N VAL A 563 -48.84 -5.31 22.73
CA VAL A 563 -48.09 -6.55 22.89
C VAL A 563 -48.70 -7.47 23.94
N GLY A 564 -48.49 -8.76 23.78
CA GLY A 564 -48.99 -9.76 24.73
C GLY A 564 -48.59 -11.17 24.31
N LYS A 565 -49.51 -12.12 24.49
CA LYS A 565 -49.38 -13.50 24.01
C LYS A 565 -50.63 -13.97 23.29
N ASN A 566 -50.51 -15.01 22.47
CA ASN A 566 -51.64 -15.74 21.88
C ASN A 566 -52.11 -16.91 22.79
N SER A 567 -53.10 -17.67 22.30
CA SER A 567 -53.68 -18.82 23.00
C SER A 567 -52.73 -20.00 23.18
N THR A 568 -51.65 -20.08 22.39
CA THR A 568 -50.59 -21.08 22.54
C THR A 568 -49.46 -20.62 23.46
N GLY A 569 -49.56 -19.40 24.01
CA GLY A 569 -48.56 -18.83 24.92
C GLY A 569 -47.34 -18.23 24.22
N ARG A 570 -47.42 -17.92 22.92
CA ARG A 570 -46.36 -17.25 22.16
C ARG A 570 -46.62 -15.75 22.05
N GLY A 571 -45.57 -14.96 22.00
CA GLY A 571 -45.61 -13.50 21.89
C GLY A 571 -46.39 -13.03 20.67
N VAL A 572 -47.16 -11.96 20.83
CA VAL A 572 -47.86 -11.29 19.73
C VAL A 572 -47.65 -9.79 19.80
N ILE A 573 -47.64 -9.18 18.62
CA ILE A 573 -47.70 -7.73 18.44
C ILE A 573 -48.87 -7.43 17.52
N TYR A 574 -49.67 -6.45 17.90
CA TYR A 574 -50.75 -5.89 17.10
C TYR A 574 -50.47 -4.42 16.83
N ARG A 575 -50.83 -3.94 15.65
CA ARG A 575 -50.73 -2.53 15.25
C ARG A 575 -52.13 -1.94 15.09
N TRP A 576 -52.32 -0.70 15.52
CA TRP A 576 -53.56 0.02 15.30
C TRP A 576 -53.76 0.34 13.82
N ASP A 577 -54.96 0.06 13.31
CA ASP A 577 -55.39 0.43 11.97
C ASP A 577 -56.39 1.59 12.06
N THR A 578 -55.97 2.78 11.61
CA THR A 578 -56.78 3.99 11.66
C THR A 578 -58.01 3.92 10.74
N GLY A 579 -57.97 3.12 9.68
CA GLY A 579 -59.08 2.95 8.74
C GLY A 579 -60.21 2.11 9.32
N THR A 580 -59.89 1.07 10.10
CA THR A 580 -60.90 0.23 10.76
C THR A 580 -61.15 0.58 12.22
N SER A 581 -60.31 1.44 12.82
CA SER A 581 -60.32 1.75 14.26
C SER A 581 -60.24 0.50 15.13
N THR A 582 -59.35 -0.42 14.75
CA THR A 582 -59.12 -1.69 15.45
C THR A 582 -57.63 -2.05 15.43
N PHE A 583 -57.17 -2.80 16.42
CA PHE A 583 -55.86 -3.44 16.38
C PHE A 583 -55.87 -4.66 15.45
N LYS A 584 -54.84 -4.81 14.61
CA LYS A 584 -54.62 -5.97 13.73
C LYS A 584 -53.27 -6.62 14.02
N PRO A 585 -53.13 -7.95 13.86
CA PRO A 585 -51.83 -8.61 14.04
C PRO A 585 -50.77 -7.98 13.14
N ALA A 586 -49.61 -7.64 13.72
CA ALA A 586 -48.47 -7.16 12.94
C ALA A 586 -47.88 -8.31 12.11
N SER A 587 -47.48 -8.02 10.88
CA SER A 587 -46.80 -8.99 10.01
C SER A 587 -45.34 -9.17 10.41
N GLY A 588 -44.78 -10.36 10.16
CA GLY A 588 -43.35 -10.62 10.32
C GLY A 588 -42.86 -10.66 11.77
N VAL A 589 -43.75 -10.78 12.77
CA VAL A 589 -43.36 -10.94 14.17
C VAL A 589 -42.71 -12.32 14.37
N PRO A 590 -41.47 -12.39 14.88
CA PRO A 590 -40.80 -13.67 15.15
C PRO A 590 -41.54 -14.51 16.20
N ASP A 591 -41.43 -15.84 16.10
CA ASP A 591 -42.03 -16.75 17.09
C ASP A 591 -41.23 -16.72 18.41
N VAL A 592 -41.66 -15.89 19.35
CA VAL A 592 -40.98 -15.66 20.64
C VAL A 592 -41.85 -15.99 21.86
N PRO A 593 -41.27 -16.14 23.05
CA PRO A 593 -42.01 -16.14 24.32
C PRO A 593 -42.91 -14.90 24.50
N PRO A 594 -43.85 -14.91 25.47
CA PRO A 594 -44.75 -13.80 25.74
C PRO A 594 -44.06 -12.44 25.86
N LEU A 595 -44.62 -11.43 25.20
CA LEU A 595 -44.16 -10.04 25.29
C LEU A 595 -44.92 -9.29 26.41
N ARG A 596 -44.22 -8.42 27.12
CA ARG A 596 -44.71 -7.69 28.30
C ARG A 596 -44.53 -6.18 28.22
N GLY A 597 -43.48 -5.70 27.55
CA GLY A 597 -43.19 -4.28 27.37
C GLY A 597 -43.12 -3.88 25.91
N ILE A 598 -43.47 -2.64 25.61
CA ILE A 598 -43.32 -2.00 24.30
C ILE A 598 -43.02 -0.52 24.51
N HIS A 599 -42.06 0.01 23.76
CA HIS A 599 -41.77 1.44 23.69
C HIS A 599 -41.49 1.81 22.23
N VAL A 600 -42.03 2.94 21.80
CA VAL A 600 -41.97 3.43 20.42
C VAL A 600 -41.22 4.74 20.44
N VAL A 601 -40.12 4.81 19.68
CA VAL A 601 -39.23 5.99 19.62
C VAL A 601 -39.62 6.90 18.47
N ASN A 602 -39.86 6.31 17.30
CA ASN A 602 -40.36 7.00 16.12
C ASN A 602 -41.08 6.00 15.17
N ALA A 603 -41.41 6.42 13.96
CA ALA A 603 -42.09 5.56 12.98
C ALA A 603 -41.22 4.38 12.49
N LYS A 604 -39.90 4.51 12.60
CA LYS A 604 -38.88 3.56 12.13
C LYS A 604 -38.22 2.78 13.28
N LEU A 605 -38.54 3.09 14.54
CA LEU A 605 -37.88 2.47 15.69
C LEU A 605 -38.84 2.24 16.86
N ALA A 606 -38.95 0.98 17.26
CA ALA A 606 -39.64 0.56 18.48
C ALA A 606 -39.01 -0.72 19.03
N PHE A 607 -39.18 -0.95 20.33
CA PHE A 607 -38.68 -2.15 21.00
C PHE A 607 -39.76 -2.83 21.83
N ALA A 608 -39.87 -4.15 21.68
CA ALA A 608 -40.77 -4.98 22.48
C ALA A 608 -39.98 -5.96 23.33
N ALA A 609 -40.23 -5.99 24.64
CA ALA A 609 -39.52 -6.82 25.60
C ALA A 609 -40.46 -7.88 26.21
N GLY A 610 -39.92 -9.04 26.59
CA GLY A 610 -40.71 -10.14 27.10
C GLY A 610 -39.95 -11.22 27.87
N ASN A 611 -40.62 -12.36 28.05
CA ASN A 611 -40.09 -13.50 28.78
C ASN A 611 -38.80 -14.05 28.16
N ASP A 612 -37.98 -14.71 28.98
CA ASP A 612 -36.77 -15.44 28.60
C ASP A 612 -35.75 -14.55 27.87
N ARG A 613 -35.62 -13.31 28.36
CA ARG A 613 -34.79 -12.24 27.78
C ARG A 613 -35.11 -12.01 26.31
N THR A 614 -36.40 -11.94 25.96
CA THR A 614 -36.80 -11.58 24.60
C THR A 614 -36.78 -10.07 24.45
N LEU A 615 -36.06 -9.58 23.44
CA LEU A 615 -36.13 -8.20 22.98
C LEU A 615 -36.26 -8.22 21.44
N LEU A 616 -37.28 -7.54 20.93
CA LEU A 616 -37.52 -7.36 19.50
C LEU A 616 -37.33 -5.89 19.13
N ARG A 617 -36.80 -5.62 17.94
CA ARG A 617 -36.66 -4.29 17.33
C ARG A 617 -37.54 -4.18 16.10
N TRP A 618 -38.22 -3.05 15.96
CA TRP A 618 -38.92 -2.60 14.76
C TRP A 618 -38.04 -1.64 13.98
N ASP A 619 -37.95 -1.79 12.65
CA ASP A 619 -37.17 -0.94 11.74
C ASP A 619 -38.02 -0.03 10.83
N GLY A 620 -39.32 0.08 11.10
CA GLY A 620 -40.29 0.73 10.19
C GLY A 620 -41.04 -0.24 9.28
N SER A 621 -40.57 -1.48 9.16
CA SER A 621 -41.16 -2.48 8.26
C SER A 621 -41.22 -3.89 8.83
N THR A 622 -40.22 -4.32 9.61
CA THR A 622 -40.09 -5.67 10.13
C THR A 622 -39.73 -5.68 11.62
N TRP A 623 -40.17 -6.74 12.29
CA TRP A 623 -39.75 -7.04 13.66
C TRP A 623 -38.64 -8.08 13.63
N THR A 624 -37.51 -7.79 14.27
CA THR A 624 -36.36 -8.69 14.36
C THR A 624 -35.97 -8.91 15.81
N GLN A 625 -35.46 -10.10 16.13
CA GLN A 625 -34.99 -10.39 17.49
C GLN A 625 -33.59 -9.79 17.69
N VAL A 626 -33.44 -9.00 18.76
CA VAL A 626 -32.15 -8.43 19.15
C VAL A 626 -31.27 -9.54 19.74
N MET A 627 -30.05 -9.65 19.22
CA MET A 627 -29.04 -10.61 19.64
C MET A 627 -28.00 -9.94 20.55
N GLY A 628 -27.16 -10.71 21.22
CA GLY A 628 -26.11 -10.16 22.10
C GLY A 628 -26.65 -9.53 23.39
N LEU A 629 -27.83 -9.97 23.83
CA LEU A 629 -28.48 -9.49 25.06
C LEU A 629 -27.65 -9.79 26.31
N PRO A 630 -27.82 -9.00 27.38
CA PRO A 630 -27.00 -9.14 28.57
C PRO A 630 -27.14 -10.55 29.17
N PRO A 631 -26.05 -11.08 29.75
CA PRO A 631 -26.15 -12.32 30.51
C PRO A 631 -27.16 -12.12 31.64
N ALA A 632 -27.93 -13.17 31.92
CA ALA A 632 -28.88 -13.13 33.03
C ALA A 632 -28.10 -12.81 34.30
N ALA A 633 -28.63 -11.90 35.12
CA ALA A 633 -27.98 -11.58 36.39
C ALA A 633 -27.79 -12.87 37.19
N PRO A 634 -26.63 -13.08 37.84
CA PRO A 634 -26.40 -14.24 38.68
C PRO A 634 -27.54 -14.39 39.69
N SER A 635 -28.35 -15.43 39.48
CA SER A 635 -29.44 -15.83 40.35
C SER A 635 -29.21 -17.28 40.76
N ASP A 636 -29.48 -17.58 42.01
CA ASP A 636 -29.37 -18.93 42.56
C ASP A 636 -30.78 -19.42 42.97
N PRO A 637 -31.36 -20.42 42.27
CA PRO A 637 -30.88 -21.05 41.03
C PRO A 637 -31.02 -20.14 39.80
N PRO A 638 -30.32 -20.42 38.68
CA PRO A 638 -30.44 -19.63 37.46
C PRO A 638 -31.85 -19.79 36.87
N ALA A 639 -32.70 -18.81 37.12
CA ALA A 639 -34.03 -18.72 36.53
C ALA A 639 -33.95 -17.95 35.21
N PRO A 640 -34.79 -18.27 34.20
CA PRO A 640 -34.92 -17.43 33.04
C PRO A 640 -35.35 -16.02 33.47
N GLU A 641 -34.59 -15.03 33.04
CA GLU A 641 -34.89 -13.64 33.36
C GLU A 641 -35.99 -13.12 32.42
N HIS A 642 -37.09 -12.67 32.98
CA HIS A 642 -38.22 -12.12 32.22
C HIS A 642 -38.14 -10.60 32.19
N TYR A 643 -38.10 -10.02 30.99
CA TYR A 643 -38.18 -8.57 30.84
C TYR A 643 -39.62 -8.12 31.01
N THR A 644 -39.84 -7.18 31.92
CA THR A 644 -41.17 -6.67 32.29
C THR A 644 -41.48 -5.34 31.65
N GLY A 645 -40.46 -4.55 31.29
CA GLY A 645 -40.60 -3.26 30.65
C GLY A 645 -39.34 -2.87 29.87
N VAL A 646 -39.53 -1.97 28.91
CA VAL A 646 -38.46 -1.37 28.10
C VAL A 646 -38.73 0.12 27.99
N LEU A 647 -37.68 0.92 28.11
CA LEU A 647 -37.64 2.35 27.83
C LEU A 647 -36.48 2.58 26.87
N THR A 648 -36.66 3.40 25.84
CA THR A 648 -35.63 3.62 24.83
C THR A 648 -35.78 5.02 24.29
N PHE A 649 -34.66 5.72 24.17
CA PHE A 649 -34.60 7.05 23.58
C PHE A 649 -34.09 7.00 22.14
N GLY A 650 -33.33 5.97 21.79
CA GLY A 650 -32.84 5.69 20.44
C GLY A 650 -32.33 4.25 20.36
N ALA A 651 -31.81 3.84 19.19
CA ALA A 651 -31.31 2.48 18.96
C ALA A 651 -30.11 2.13 19.85
N ASN A 652 -29.37 3.15 20.30
CA ASN A 652 -28.17 3.06 21.13
C ASN A 652 -28.41 3.56 22.57
N SER A 653 -29.67 3.82 22.96
CA SER A 653 -30.04 4.22 24.32
C SER A 653 -31.27 3.44 24.77
N ILE A 654 -31.03 2.29 25.41
CA ILE A 654 -32.08 1.31 25.78
C ILE A 654 -31.96 0.91 27.25
N TYR A 655 -33.08 0.88 27.95
CA TYR A 655 -33.22 0.44 29.33
C TYR A 655 -34.23 -0.70 29.42
N VAL A 656 -33.89 -1.78 30.12
CA VAL A 656 -34.76 -2.94 30.31
C VAL A 656 -34.83 -3.29 31.79
N ILE A 657 -36.06 -3.45 32.29
CA ILE A 657 -36.32 -3.89 33.67
C ILE A 657 -36.83 -5.32 33.71
N THR A 658 -36.59 -6.01 34.82
CA THR A 658 -36.86 -7.45 34.91
C THR A 658 -37.71 -7.83 36.12
N GLU A 659 -38.39 -8.97 36.00
CA GLU A 659 -39.19 -9.56 37.08
C GLU A 659 -38.32 -9.99 38.28
N SER A 660 -37.01 -10.20 38.08
CA SER A 660 -36.03 -10.48 39.15
C SER A 660 -35.47 -9.21 39.79
N GLY A 661 -35.83 -8.02 39.28
CA GLY A 661 -35.46 -6.71 39.82
C GLY A 661 -34.17 -6.11 39.27
N SER A 662 -33.65 -6.64 38.16
CA SER A 662 -32.48 -6.08 37.46
C SER A 662 -32.89 -4.90 36.57
N ILE A 663 -31.99 -3.93 36.43
CA ILE A 663 -32.09 -2.85 35.44
C ILE A 663 -30.86 -2.90 34.53
N TYR A 664 -31.09 -3.13 33.25
CA TYR A 664 -30.05 -3.15 32.22
C TYR A 664 -30.08 -1.88 31.37
N ARG A 665 -28.91 -1.39 30.97
CA ARG A 665 -28.73 -0.28 30.03
C ARG A 665 -27.87 -0.73 28.84
N TYR A 666 -28.23 -0.29 27.65
CA TYR A 666 -27.44 -0.39 26.42
C TYR A 666 -27.06 1.02 25.96
N ASP A 667 -25.79 1.20 25.60
CA ASP A 667 -25.17 2.47 25.16
C ASP A 667 -24.74 2.43 23.67
N GLY A 668 -25.33 1.53 22.87
CA GLY A 668 -24.92 1.32 21.48
C GLY A 668 -23.75 0.36 21.30
N LYS A 669 -23.01 0.05 22.37
CA LYS A 669 -21.82 -0.81 22.32
C LYS A 669 -21.92 -1.99 23.27
N VAL A 670 -22.33 -1.76 24.51
CA VAL A 670 -22.34 -2.75 25.58
C VAL A 670 -23.60 -2.68 26.43
N TRP A 671 -24.02 -3.84 26.92
CA TRP A 671 -25.05 -3.92 27.95
C TRP A 671 -24.41 -3.88 29.33
N THR A 672 -24.88 -2.98 30.19
CA THR A 672 -24.43 -2.83 31.58
C THR A 672 -25.58 -3.12 32.55
N LEU A 673 -25.25 -3.77 33.68
CA LEU A 673 -26.19 -3.96 34.79
C LEU A 673 -26.08 -2.74 35.71
N GLY A 674 -27.14 -1.93 35.79
CA GLY A 674 -27.15 -0.70 36.60
C GLY A 674 -27.32 -0.98 38.10
N THR A 675 -28.42 -1.64 38.47
CA THR A 675 -28.69 -2.05 39.86
C THR A 675 -29.57 -3.29 39.89
N ARG A 676 -29.63 -3.93 41.06
CA ARG A 676 -30.54 -5.03 41.34
C ARG A 676 -31.29 -4.77 42.64
N ILE A 677 -32.61 -4.82 42.55
CA ILE A 677 -33.52 -4.52 43.66
C ILE A 677 -34.41 -5.76 43.90
N THR A 678 -35.71 -5.62 43.67
CA THR A 678 -36.75 -6.65 43.72
C THR A 678 -37.68 -6.41 42.54
N SER A 679 -38.54 -7.37 42.20
CA SER A 679 -39.37 -7.37 40.98
C SER A 679 -39.87 -5.99 40.54
N LEU A 680 -39.52 -5.58 39.32
CA LEU A 680 -39.90 -4.31 38.71
C LEU A 680 -41.00 -4.52 37.66
N TYR A 681 -41.94 -3.59 37.58
CA TYR A 681 -43.14 -3.71 36.74
C TYR A 681 -43.34 -2.55 35.78
N GLY A 682 -42.95 -1.32 36.15
CA GLY A 682 -43.10 -0.13 35.32
C GLY A 682 -41.80 0.67 35.19
N ILE A 683 -41.57 1.22 34.00
CA ILE A 683 -40.47 2.15 33.70
C ILE A 683 -40.99 3.28 32.82
N ALA A 684 -40.57 4.51 33.10
CA ALA A 684 -40.81 5.69 32.28
C ALA A 684 -39.64 6.67 32.41
N GLY A 685 -39.36 7.44 31.38
CA GLY A 685 -38.32 8.47 31.41
C GLY A 685 -38.47 9.46 30.28
N THR A 686 -37.95 10.67 30.45
CA THR A 686 -37.90 11.72 29.42
C THR A 686 -36.50 11.88 28.81
N SER A 687 -35.47 11.47 29.54
CA SER A 687 -34.07 11.50 29.11
C SER A 687 -33.23 10.55 29.99
N PRO A 688 -31.95 10.28 29.65
CA PRO A 688 -31.01 9.57 30.52
C PRO A 688 -30.86 10.18 31.91
N GLU A 689 -31.21 11.47 32.08
CA GLU A 689 -31.17 12.19 33.36
C GLU A 689 -32.52 12.22 34.13
N ASP A 690 -33.57 11.56 33.63
CA ASP A 690 -34.85 11.44 34.37
C ASP A 690 -35.56 10.13 34.02
N ILE A 691 -35.21 9.06 34.75
CA ILE A 691 -35.80 7.74 34.59
C ILE A 691 -36.37 7.27 35.93
N TRP A 692 -37.62 6.84 35.90
CA TRP A 692 -38.35 6.30 37.03
C TRP A 692 -38.68 4.83 36.82
N VAL A 693 -38.45 4.00 37.84
CA VAL A 693 -38.88 2.61 37.85
C VAL A 693 -39.67 2.30 39.12
N VAL A 694 -40.69 1.46 38.97
CA VAL A 694 -41.57 1.05 40.06
C VAL A 694 -41.75 -0.46 40.07
N GLY A 695 -42.02 -1.01 41.26
CA GLY A 695 -42.16 -2.44 41.41
C GLY A 695 -42.77 -2.89 42.72
N ARG A 696 -42.48 -4.14 43.06
CA ARG A 696 -42.98 -4.83 44.24
C ARG A 696 -42.56 -4.13 45.54
N PHE A 697 -43.35 -4.28 46.61
CA PHE A 697 -43.02 -3.78 47.95
C PHE A 697 -42.76 -2.26 48.02
N GLY A 698 -43.54 -1.48 47.28
CA GLY A 698 -43.51 -0.02 47.33
C GLY A 698 -42.24 0.60 46.72
N ASN A 699 -41.45 -0.19 45.99
CA ASN A 699 -40.20 0.26 45.42
C ASN A 699 -40.45 1.31 44.33
N VAL A 700 -39.89 2.51 44.55
CA VAL A 700 -39.86 3.62 43.60
C VAL A 700 -38.43 4.10 43.50
N PHE A 701 -37.80 3.96 42.34
CA PHE A 701 -36.44 4.41 42.12
C PHE A 701 -36.38 5.47 41.03
N HIS A 702 -35.46 6.41 41.21
CA HIS A 702 -35.15 7.47 40.27
C HIS A 702 -33.68 7.39 39.87
N TYR A 703 -33.39 7.62 38.60
CA TYR A 703 -32.05 7.75 38.03
C TYR A 703 -31.96 9.03 37.19
N PRO A 704 -30.83 9.74 37.25
CA PRO A 704 -29.71 9.54 38.16
C PRO A 704 -30.02 10.16 39.53
N ALA A 705 -29.54 9.50 40.56
CA ALA A 705 -29.38 10.07 41.88
C ALA A 705 -27.89 10.25 42.15
N TRP A 706 -27.55 11.42 42.68
CA TRP A 706 -26.18 11.80 42.96
C TRP A 706 -25.83 11.50 44.42
N PRO A 707 -24.62 10.98 44.69
CA PRO A 707 -24.11 10.92 46.06
C PRO A 707 -24.20 12.31 46.70
N GLN A 708 -24.86 12.40 47.86
CA GLN A 708 -24.96 13.64 48.64
C GLN A 708 -23.66 14.03 49.32
#